data_AF-A0AAV6P5M8-F1
#
_entry.id   AF-A0AAV6P5M8-F1
#
_cell.length_a   1.000
_cell.length_b   1.000
_cell.length_c   1.000
_cell.angle_alpha   90.00
_cell.angle_beta   90.00
_cell.angle_gamma   90.00
#
_symmetry.space_group_name_H-M   'P 1'
#
loop_
_entity.id
_entity.type
_entity.pdbx_description
1 polymer ?
#
loop_
_entity_poly.entity_id
_entity_poly.type
_entity_poly.pdbx_seq_one_letter_code
_entity_poly.pdbx_strand_id
1 'polypeptide(L)'
;MSLEPQMTLNDEVSDCWGSLYELQACTTEIITFFLNGVKPSKSSNMSVGLRCLALWGTQLKKEISLKPIVIAQLLILFSQCHLLNSQWHHLWTNIMSLKALLPKKGRCDCSEIVLWKMGMFRNPTTRNGEYLEGMINEYVGGGKGKLRAQRNTSTKLVTALTCLQFAFAIYATFLLYYVSPAIDLRTKPDFSWATRIAQQWKQFVIPPHLVGRYQEQTSFAEFRPITPEEACENEKIDFEQKKSNDAQMIKLKTELYNEVLDFQSQSFGTETLSQLMAMKSKWDLKGKNKPKVTVILNHFKRKTLCAQINSLLHQTLPFHHVWVLAFGSPNELSLKRIVDSYNNSRISFISSSYDFKYYGRFQMALQTEADLVYILDDDMIPGHKMLQILSHVAGTEKYKNAVLGSIGRILPFRQKDFTFPSYRKFRSKEAGLYLPDPAYNITVNKIVQVDFLSSSWFLSAELVKTLFIETPFTFATGEDLHLSYQLQKYRNAGSFVLPVDPKDKETWGDSEHRLAYVSETTVIFKDIVQVRDDQWWKALSTGYVTQWAAMHPQKIDALFYAHSVDEVKALAPLLEKFRSTIGKKAYIVVSGGTFCPCEDAAAALKWPKLVCKERRFKIFDLAIGALSGLSNSEVPVVQAVYASMKGLIQIHNPSIIVTVADLDPNVKKALKMASEANMNTTTLILLPRPSISKVLWMADLRPTAIPNWNKMRISINIITQNRANSLTRLLKSLKDAYYLGDEIPISFNMDSKVDEETIKLVSSFEWPHGPKSLRRRIIQGGLIRAVSESWYPASDDDYGLLLEDDIEVSPYYYLWIKYALLAYHYDPQISLPELSTISLYTPRLVEVVKERPKWNATEFFKRIHPNTPYLHQLPCSWGAVFFPKHWREFYVYMNSRFTENAKENPVQIPKSRTNGWQASWKKFLIDMMYLRGYVSLYPNFPNQASFSTNHMEPGAHISAKDNIVKHNKEDFEVPLLKENFVNFLPNGKLPAASRLPSLNLFNQPVSLKGLKSAGAKLRQDVLKCEVSEIVAVNHQTGLPSHCAKF
;
A
#
# COMPACT_ATOMS: atom_id res chain seq x y z
N MET A 1 16.15 -37.80 -12.18
CA MET A 1 15.60 -37.70 -13.55
C MET A 1 15.52 -36.23 -13.91
N SER A 2 15.79 -35.88 -15.17
CA SER A 2 15.90 -34.51 -15.66
C SER A 2 15.34 -34.43 -17.07
N LEU A 3 14.52 -33.43 -17.36
CA LEU A 3 14.05 -33.10 -18.70
C LEU A 3 14.00 -31.58 -18.84
N GLU A 4 14.82 -31.06 -19.74
CA GLU A 4 14.91 -29.65 -20.11
C GLU A 4 15.26 -29.64 -21.62
N PRO A 5 14.40 -29.11 -22.51
CA PRO A 5 14.62 -29.18 -23.95
C PRO A 5 15.49 -28.03 -24.44
N GLN A 6 16.55 -28.35 -25.20
CA GLN A 6 17.32 -27.37 -25.94
C GLN A 6 16.51 -26.82 -27.12
N MET A 7 16.64 -25.52 -27.39
CA MET A 7 16.31 -24.92 -28.69
C MET A 7 17.57 -24.29 -29.28
N THR A 8 17.96 -24.73 -30.47
CA THR A 8 18.98 -24.09 -31.31
C THR A 8 18.39 -22.89 -32.03
N LEU A 9 19.17 -21.82 -32.16
CA LEU A 9 18.85 -20.64 -32.98
C LEU A 9 19.67 -20.69 -34.28
N ASN A 10 19.04 -20.31 -35.39
CA ASN A 10 19.69 -20.16 -36.70
C ASN A 10 20.09 -18.68 -36.92
N ASP A 11 21.13 -18.45 -37.71
CA ASP A 11 21.81 -17.15 -37.84
C ASP A 11 21.02 -16.02 -38.56
N GLU A 12 19.87 -16.31 -39.18
CA GLU A 12 19.04 -15.30 -39.88
C GLU A 12 18.44 -14.22 -38.95
N VAL A 13 18.52 -14.40 -37.63
CA VAL A 13 17.99 -13.44 -36.64
C VAL A 13 18.90 -12.21 -36.45
N SER A 14 20.17 -12.27 -36.89
CA SER A 14 21.18 -11.21 -36.66
C SER A 14 20.78 -9.84 -37.23
N ASP A 15 20.47 -9.76 -38.53
CA ASP A 15 20.29 -8.48 -39.24
C ASP A 15 19.01 -7.73 -38.84
N CYS A 16 18.03 -8.44 -38.28
CA CYS A 16 16.81 -7.85 -37.75
C CYS A 16 17.10 -6.98 -36.51
N TRP A 17 18.03 -7.39 -35.64
CA TRP A 17 18.42 -6.61 -34.45
C TRP A 17 19.29 -5.39 -34.79
N GLY A 18 20.18 -5.50 -35.79
CA GLY A 18 20.92 -4.34 -36.31
C GLY A 18 19.98 -3.26 -36.84
N SER A 19 19.00 -3.67 -37.66
CA SER A 19 17.96 -2.79 -38.21
C SER A 19 17.11 -2.12 -37.13
N LEU A 20 16.80 -2.83 -36.04
CA LEU A 20 16.07 -2.26 -34.89
C LEU A 20 16.87 -1.20 -34.13
N TYR A 21 18.19 -1.41 -33.97
CA TYR A 21 19.07 -0.48 -33.27
C TYR A 21 19.24 0.85 -34.02
N GLU A 22 19.37 0.84 -35.36
CA GLU A 22 19.41 2.08 -36.16
C GLU A 22 18.08 2.86 -36.08
N LEU A 23 16.94 2.16 -36.07
CA LEU A 23 15.61 2.77 -35.85
C LEU A 23 15.48 3.42 -34.47
N GLN A 24 16.02 2.80 -33.42
CA GLN A 24 16.04 3.34 -32.06
C GLN A 24 16.98 4.55 -31.93
N ALA A 25 18.07 4.60 -32.71
CA ALA A 25 18.95 5.77 -32.80
C ALA A 25 18.27 6.94 -33.53
N CYS A 26 17.76 6.73 -34.76
CA CYS A 26 17.11 7.79 -35.54
C CYS A 26 15.86 8.37 -34.83
N THR A 27 15.12 7.58 -34.04
CA THR A 27 14.01 8.11 -33.21
C THR A 27 14.50 8.99 -32.06
N THR A 28 15.62 8.65 -31.41
CA THR A 28 16.12 9.40 -30.23
C THR A 28 16.64 10.79 -30.60
N GLU A 29 17.37 10.93 -31.70
CA GLU A 29 17.85 12.25 -32.17
C GLU A 29 16.69 13.14 -32.65
N ILE A 30 15.72 12.58 -33.39
CA ILE A 30 14.55 13.33 -33.86
C ILE A 30 13.70 13.83 -32.68
N ILE A 31 13.45 12.99 -31.68
CA ILE A 31 12.73 13.40 -30.45
C ILE A 31 13.49 14.52 -29.72
N THR A 32 14.82 14.45 -29.65
CA THR A 32 15.64 15.48 -28.99
C THR A 32 15.58 16.82 -29.73
N PHE A 33 15.57 16.81 -31.07
CA PHE A 33 15.38 18.00 -31.89
C PHE A 33 13.99 18.62 -31.69
N PHE A 34 12.93 17.82 -31.73
CA PHE A 34 11.55 18.30 -31.55
C PHE A 34 11.22 18.81 -30.13
N LEU A 35 11.86 18.26 -29.08
CA LEU A 35 11.61 18.67 -27.70
C LEU A 35 12.41 19.91 -27.28
N ASN A 36 13.64 20.08 -27.79
CA ASN A 36 14.57 21.09 -27.26
C ASN A 36 14.97 22.20 -28.24
N GLY A 37 14.70 22.06 -29.55
CA GLY A 37 14.98 23.09 -30.57
C GLY A 37 16.47 23.40 -30.85
N VAL A 38 17.40 22.68 -30.21
CA VAL A 38 18.85 22.86 -30.39
C VAL A 38 19.32 22.14 -31.66
N LYS A 39 20.08 22.81 -32.52
CA LYS A 39 20.76 22.17 -33.66
C LYS A 39 21.88 21.24 -33.15
N PRO A 40 22.01 20.01 -33.68
CA PRO A 40 23.15 19.14 -33.37
C PRO A 40 24.51 19.81 -33.66
N SER A 41 25.48 19.60 -32.76
CA SER A 41 26.86 20.05 -32.94
C SER A 41 27.58 19.23 -34.02
N LYS A 42 28.51 19.87 -34.75
CA LYS A 42 29.24 19.27 -35.89
C LYS A 42 30.20 18.13 -35.49
N SER A 43 29.70 16.90 -35.32
CA SER A 43 30.56 15.69 -35.27
C SER A 43 29.82 14.35 -35.49
N SER A 44 28.95 14.26 -36.51
CA SER A 44 28.39 12.97 -36.96
C SER A 44 28.15 12.97 -38.49
N ASN A 45 28.13 11.78 -39.10
CA ASN A 45 28.23 11.64 -40.57
C ASN A 45 26.95 12.01 -41.31
N MET A 46 27.07 12.96 -42.26
CA MET A 46 25.97 13.49 -43.08
C MET A 46 25.31 12.44 -44.01
N SER A 47 25.86 11.24 -44.11
CA SER A 47 25.30 10.11 -44.87
C SER A 47 24.14 9.40 -44.17
N VAL A 48 24.00 9.48 -42.84
CA VAL A 48 22.95 8.78 -42.08
C VAL A 48 21.59 9.46 -42.27
N GLY A 49 21.54 10.80 -42.20
CA GLY A 49 20.29 11.56 -42.33
C GLY A 49 19.55 11.35 -43.65
N LEU A 50 20.28 11.26 -44.78
CA LEU A 50 19.67 10.95 -46.08
C LEU A 50 19.14 9.51 -46.15
N ARG A 51 19.75 8.56 -45.43
CA ARG A 51 19.29 7.16 -45.39
C ARG A 51 18.01 7.00 -44.56
N CYS A 52 17.92 7.60 -43.37
CA CYS A 52 16.66 7.59 -42.59
C CYS A 52 15.50 8.28 -43.35
N LEU A 53 15.76 9.36 -44.13
CA LEU A 53 14.76 9.98 -45.00
C LEU A 53 14.29 9.04 -46.15
N ALA A 54 15.20 8.31 -46.79
CA ALA A 54 14.86 7.37 -47.88
C ALA A 54 14.05 6.16 -47.39
N LEU A 55 14.34 5.65 -46.19
CA LEU A 55 13.59 4.57 -45.54
C LEU A 55 12.18 5.01 -45.14
N TRP A 56 12.04 6.19 -44.52
CA TRP A 56 10.73 6.67 -44.10
C TRP A 56 9.81 6.98 -45.31
N GLY A 57 10.39 7.50 -46.39
CA GLY A 57 9.69 7.76 -47.65
C GLY A 57 9.26 6.52 -48.45
N THR A 58 9.91 5.36 -48.26
CA THR A 58 9.46 4.10 -48.87
C THR A 58 8.41 3.39 -48.03
N GLN A 59 8.44 3.51 -46.71
CA GLN A 59 7.47 2.86 -45.82
C GLN A 59 6.10 3.57 -45.83
N LEU A 60 6.07 4.92 -45.85
CA LEU A 60 4.83 5.71 -45.99
C LEU A 60 4.06 5.45 -47.30
N LYS A 61 4.73 4.97 -48.35
CA LYS A 61 4.09 4.58 -49.62
C LYS A 61 3.32 3.26 -49.58
N LYS A 62 3.40 2.47 -48.49
CA LYS A 62 2.80 1.13 -48.43
C LYS A 62 1.49 1.00 -47.64
N GLU A 63 1.12 1.97 -46.81
CA GLU A 63 -0.06 1.84 -45.92
C GLU A 63 -1.15 2.92 -46.06
N ILE A 64 -0.90 4.06 -46.72
CA ILE A 64 -1.89 5.15 -46.79
C ILE A 64 -2.14 5.64 -48.23
N SER A 65 -3.33 5.33 -48.77
CA SER A 65 -3.80 5.85 -50.06
C SER A 65 -4.42 7.24 -49.92
N LEU A 66 -3.59 8.29 -49.93
CA LEU A 66 -4.02 9.69 -49.97
C LEU A 66 -3.26 10.47 -51.06
N LYS A 67 -3.96 11.38 -51.75
CA LYS A 67 -3.40 12.14 -52.88
C LYS A 67 -2.45 13.26 -52.42
N PRO A 68 -1.38 13.60 -53.18
CA PRO A 68 -0.33 14.52 -52.74
C PRO A 68 -0.79 15.92 -52.28
N ILE A 69 -1.91 16.41 -52.82
CA ILE A 69 -2.46 17.75 -52.55
C ILE A 69 -2.79 17.95 -51.06
N VAL A 70 -3.22 16.90 -50.34
CA VAL A 70 -3.60 17.00 -48.92
C VAL A 70 -2.38 17.27 -48.02
N ILE A 71 -1.21 16.73 -48.38
CA ILE A 71 0.04 16.93 -47.63
C ILE A 71 0.52 18.39 -47.76
N ALA A 72 0.37 18.99 -48.94
CA ALA A 72 0.70 20.40 -49.15
C ALA A 72 -0.17 21.34 -48.31
N GLN A 73 -1.48 21.07 -48.19
CA GLN A 73 -2.40 21.88 -47.40
C GLN A 73 -2.10 21.79 -45.88
N LEU A 74 -1.75 20.61 -45.37
CA LEU A 74 -1.35 20.44 -43.96
C LEU A 74 -0.08 21.20 -43.61
N LEU A 75 0.92 21.24 -44.50
CA LEU A 75 2.16 21.98 -44.29
C LEU A 75 1.96 23.50 -44.27
N ILE A 76 1.00 24.02 -45.04
CA ILE A 76 0.65 25.45 -45.06
C ILE A 76 -0.11 25.84 -43.77
N LEU A 77 -0.98 24.97 -43.24
CA LEU A 77 -1.66 25.22 -41.96
C LEU A 77 -0.68 25.23 -40.78
N PHE A 78 0.35 24.39 -40.80
CA PHE A 78 1.38 24.36 -39.75
C PHE A 78 2.27 25.60 -39.73
N SER A 79 2.63 26.18 -40.89
CA SER A 79 3.45 27.39 -40.93
C SER A 79 2.72 28.64 -40.43
N GLN A 80 1.41 28.76 -40.70
CA GLN A 80 0.58 29.86 -40.18
C GLN A 80 0.40 29.80 -38.65
N CYS A 81 0.27 28.60 -38.09
CA CYS A 81 0.10 28.42 -36.64
C CYS A 81 1.33 28.93 -35.85
N HIS A 82 2.54 28.80 -36.41
CA HIS A 82 3.78 29.20 -35.74
C HIS A 82 4.01 30.72 -35.68
N LEU A 83 3.37 31.50 -36.57
CA LEU A 83 3.46 32.96 -36.61
C LEU A 83 2.60 33.64 -35.53
N LEU A 84 1.40 33.10 -35.26
CA LEU A 84 0.48 33.63 -34.24
C LEU A 84 1.04 33.56 -32.82
N ASN A 85 1.86 32.55 -32.51
CA ASN A 85 2.37 32.33 -31.16
C ASN A 85 3.46 33.34 -30.72
N SER A 86 4.05 34.09 -31.66
CA SER A 86 5.08 35.11 -31.36
C SER A 86 4.50 36.44 -30.89
N GLN A 87 3.30 36.82 -31.36
CA GLN A 87 2.69 38.11 -31.02
C GLN A 87 2.06 38.16 -29.61
N TRP A 88 1.60 37.01 -29.09
CA TRP A 88 1.03 36.95 -27.74
C TRP A 88 2.06 37.17 -26.63
N HIS A 89 3.34 36.86 -26.89
CA HIS A 89 4.39 36.96 -25.86
C HIS A 89 4.81 38.40 -25.51
N HIS A 90 4.48 39.37 -26.36
CA HIS A 90 4.79 40.80 -26.16
C HIS A 90 3.70 41.59 -25.44
N LEU A 91 2.47 41.05 -25.33
CA LEU A 91 1.35 41.76 -24.69
C LEU A 91 1.29 41.55 -23.17
N TRP A 92 1.86 40.44 -22.67
CA TRP A 92 1.70 40.02 -21.27
C TRP A 92 2.73 40.64 -20.30
N THR A 93 3.88 41.11 -20.81
CA THR A 93 4.94 41.73 -20.00
C THR A 93 4.67 43.18 -19.58
N ASN A 94 3.72 43.87 -20.22
CA ASN A 94 3.42 45.28 -19.95
C ASN A 94 2.30 45.53 -18.91
N ILE A 95 1.77 44.48 -18.27
CA ILE A 95 0.63 44.58 -17.32
C ILE A 95 1.06 44.36 -15.85
N MET A 96 2.33 44.02 -15.59
CA MET A 96 2.88 43.75 -14.25
C MET A 96 3.93 44.77 -13.79
N SER A 97 3.56 46.05 -13.72
CA SER A 97 4.35 47.07 -13.00
C SER A 97 3.53 48.32 -12.66
N LEU A 98 2.76 48.29 -11.55
CA LEU A 98 2.41 49.47 -10.72
C LEU A 98 1.57 49.09 -9.48
N LYS A 99 2.23 48.77 -8.35
CA LYS A 99 1.70 49.06 -6.99
C LYS A 99 2.75 48.80 -5.89
N ALA A 100 3.34 49.88 -5.40
CA ALA A 100 4.00 49.92 -4.09
C ALA A 100 3.94 51.36 -3.56
N LEU A 101 3.14 51.61 -2.52
CA LEU A 101 3.27 52.70 -1.54
C LEU A 101 2.16 52.56 -0.47
N LEU A 102 2.57 52.70 0.79
CA LEU A 102 1.75 52.79 2.03
C LEU A 102 1.84 54.26 2.53
N PRO A 103 1.14 54.77 3.61
CA PRO A 103 0.69 54.02 4.81
C PRO A 103 -0.52 54.52 5.68
N LYS A 104 -0.93 53.64 6.63
CA LYS A 104 -1.37 53.90 8.04
C LYS A 104 -2.69 54.66 8.39
N LYS A 105 -3.32 54.17 9.49
CA LYS A 105 -4.48 54.69 10.28
C LYS A 105 -5.84 54.66 9.53
N GLY A 106 -7.02 54.61 10.19
CA GLY A 106 -7.37 54.57 11.63
C GLY A 106 -8.79 54.00 11.87
N ARG A 107 -9.29 54.03 13.13
CA ARG A 107 -10.62 53.46 13.53
C ARG A 107 -11.80 54.43 13.39
N CYS A 108 -13.02 53.87 13.50
CA CYS A 108 -14.28 54.43 14.03
C CYS A 108 -15.30 55.13 13.07
N ASP A 109 -16.36 54.36 12.75
CA ASP A 109 -17.74 54.52 13.26
C ASP A 109 -18.76 55.52 12.66
N CYS A 110 -20.05 55.09 12.74
CA CYS A 110 -21.34 55.79 12.74
C CYS A 110 -21.80 56.84 11.68
N SER A 111 -22.82 56.42 10.91
CA SER A 111 -24.16 57.07 10.76
C SER A 111 -24.44 58.26 9.82
N GLU A 112 -25.71 58.29 9.35
CA GLU A 112 -26.48 59.34 8.62
C GLU A 112 -26.01 59.73 7.18
N ILE A 113 -26.82 59.86 6.10
CA ILE A 113 -28.22 60.24 5.76
C ILE A 113 -28.28 61.62 5.04
N VAL A 114 -29.32 61.83 4.21
CA VAL A 114 -29.59 62.95 3.24
C VAL A 114 -28.85 62.77 1.89
N LEU A 115 -29.40 62.82 0.65
CA LEU A 115 -30.66 63.20 -0.06
C LEU A 115 -30.45 64.36 -1.06
N TRP A 116 -31.16 64.29 -2.22
CA TRP A 116 -31.33 65.33 -3.28
C TRP A 116 -30.11 65.69 -4.17
N LYS A 117 -30.25 66.23 -5.42
CA LYS A 117 -31.22 66.01 -6.53
C LYS A 117 -30.82 66.80 -7.82
N MET A 118 -31.13 66.25 -9.01
CA MET A 118 -31.48 66.93 -10.30
C MET A 118 -30.51 67.92 -11.04
N GLY A 119 -30.65 67.95 -12.39
CA GLY A 119 -30.18 69.01 -13.32
C GLY A 119 -28.96 68.62 -14.19
N MET A 120 -29.00 68.25 -15.49
CA MET A 120 -29.62 68.74 -16.75
C MET A 120 -28.81 69.77 -17.58
N PHE A 121 -28.53 69.40 -18.84
CA PHE A 121 -28.03 70.22 -19.98
C PHE A 121 -26.62 70.83 -19.86
N ARG A 122 -25.85 71.12 -20.94
CA ARG A 122 -26.17 71.26 -22.39
C ARG A 122 -24.94 70.89 -23.29
N ASN A 123 -25.20 70.63 -24.59
CA ASN A 123 -24.23 70.44 -25.70
C ASN A 123 -23.59 71.79 -26.15
N PRO A 124 -22.57 71.91 -27.07
CA PRO A 124 -22.53 71.24 -28.41
C PRO A 124 -21.18 71.04 -29.21
N THR A 125 -21.20 70.19 -30.27
CA THR A 125 -20.53 70.31 -31.63
C THR A 125 -18.98 70.44 -31.75
N THR A 126 -18.22 70.22 -32.87
CA THR A 126 -18.18 69.48 -34.19
C THR A 126 -16.75 69.75 -34.80
N ARG A 127 -16.19 69.21 -35.90
CA ARG A 127 -16.44 68.27 -37.05
C ARG A 127 -15.03 67.83 -37.60
N ASN A 128 -14.77 67.00 -38.62
CA ASN A 128 -15.55 66.16 -39.57
C ASN A 128 -14.92 64.71 -39.58
N GLY A 129 -14.63 63.93 -40.63
CA GLY A 129 -14.74 63.98 -42.10
C GLY A 129 -14.08 62.74 -42.76
N GLU A 130 -14.24 62.50 -44.08
CA GLU A 130 -13.85 61.23 -44.76
C GLU A 130 -13.25 61.45 -46.18
N TYR A 131 -12.59 60.43 -46.74
CA TYR A 131 -12.33 60.29 -48.20
C TYR A 131 -12.25 58.81 -48.65
N LEU A 132 -12.56 58.54 -49.93
CA LEU A 132 -12.81 57.24 -50.58
C LEU A 132 -11.97 57.12 -51.90
N GLU A 133 -11.79 55.98 -52.60
CA GLU A 133 -12.31 54.60 -52.51
C GLU A 133 -11.37 53.56 -53.19
N GLY A 134 -11.66 52.26 -53.07
CA GLY A 134 -11.63 51.32 -54.23
C GLY A 134 -10.52 50.25 -54.32
N MET A 135 -10.93 48.96 -54.41
CA MET A 135 -10.66 48.05 -55.55
C MET A 135 -11.06 46.58 -55.28
N ILE A 136 -11.87 45.98 -56.18
CA ILE A 136 -12.06 44.52 -56.34
C ILE A 136 -12.28 44.22 -57.84
N ASN A 137 -11.59 43.19 -58.36
CA ASN A 137 -11.89 42.33 -59.52
C ASN A 137 -10.77 41.24 -59.57
N GLU A 138 -10.85 40.09 -60.23
CA GLU A 138 -11.76 39.54 -61.26
C GLU A 138 -11.86 37.99 -61.04
N TYR A 139 -12.93 37.28 -61.40
CA TYR A 139 -13.08 36.59 -62.69
C TYR A 139 -14.53 36.09 -62.97
N VAL A 140 -14.82 35.81 -64.25
CA VAL A 140 -16.13 35.49 -64.86
C VAL A 140 -16.43 33.97 -64.82
N GLY A 141 -17.67 33.42 -64.86
CA GLY A 141 -19.06 33.93 -65.00
C GLY A 141 -20.03 32.72 -65.10
N GLY A 142 -21.29 32.80 -65.56
CA GLY A 142 -22.13 33.92 -65.99
C GLY A 142 -23.50 33.41 -66.51
N GLY A 143 -24.57 34.21 -66.41
CA GLY A 143 -25.93 33.79 -66.83
C GLY A 143 -26.89 34.96 -67.08
N LYS A 144 -27.74 34.86 -68.12
CA LYS A 144 -28.72 35.89 -68.55
C LYS A 144 -30.06 35.69 -67.81
N GLY A 145 -30.88 36.70 -67.49
CA GLY A 145 -30.70 38.15 -67.57
C GLY A 145 -32.04 38.93 -67.47
N LYS A 146 -31.98 40.23 -67.15
CA LYS A 146 -33.09 41.23 -67.12
C LYS A 146 -34.35 40.94 -66.27
N LEU A 147 -34.57 41.73 -65.22
CA LEU A 147 -35.55 42.85 -65.28
C LEU A 147 -35.37 43.87 -64.13
N ARG A 148 -36.22 44.91 -64.10
CA ARG A 148 -36.05 46.15 -63.33
C ARG A 148 -36.30 46.02 -61.82
N ALA A 149 -35.63 46.88 -61.05
CA ALA A 149 -35.82 47.04 -59.62
C ALA A 149 -36.96 48.01 -59.25
N GLN A 150 -37.49 47.84 -58.03
CA GLN A 150 -38.28 48.84 -57.29
C GLN A 150 -37.63 48.99 -55.90
N ARG A 151 -37.65 50.18 -55.30
CA ARG A 151 -36.80 50.51 -54.13
C ARG A 151 -37.61 51.21 -53.03
N ASN A 152 -37.73 50.59 -51.86
CA ASN A 152 -37.81 51.27 -50.54
C ASN A 152 -37.90 50.26 -49.38
N THR A 153 -36.95 50.34 -48.44
CA THR A 153 -37.08 50.19 -46.95
C THR A 153 -35.68 50.00 -46.35
N SER A 154 -35.17 50.99 -45.61
CA SER A 154 -33.85 50.90 -44.91
C SER A 154 -33.95 50.72 -43.38
N THR A 155 -35.15 50.77 -42.81
CA THR A 155 -35.38 50.70 -41.35
C THR A 155 -35.27 49.30 -40.75
N LYS A 156 -35.49 48.23 -41.52
CA LYS A 156 -35.42 46.85 -41.00
C LYS A 156 -33.99 46.37 -40.72
N LEU A 157 -33.00 46.86 -41.47
CA LEU A 157 -31.62 46.39 -41.37
C LEU A 157 -30.95 46.83 -40.07
N VAL A 158 -31.18 48.08 -39.64
CA VAL A 158 -30.62 48.62 -38.39
C VAL A 158 -31.15 47.84 -37.18
N THR A 159 -32.46 47.62 -37.10
CA THR A 159 -33.06 46.85 -36.00
C THR A 159 -32.56 45.41 -35.96
N ALA A 160 -32.39 44.76 -37.13
CA ALA A 160 -31.83 43.41 -37.21
C ALA A 160 -30.39 43.36 -36.67
N LEU A 161 -29.53 44.31 -37.05
CA LEU A 161 -28.14 44.41 -36.57
C LEU A 161 -28.07 44.68 -35.06
N THR A 162 -28.92 45.56 -34.52
CA THR A 162 -28.97 45.84 -33.07
C THR A 162 -29.43 44.60 -32.27
N CYS A 163 -30.43 43.87 -32.75
CA CYS A 163 -30.85 42.60 -32.12
C CYS A 163 -29.72 41.55 -32.19
N LEU A 164 -28.97 41.51 -33.29
CA LEU A 164 -27.86 40.56 -33.46
C LEU A 164 -26.68 40.90 -32.54
N GLN A 165 -26.38 42.19 -32.33
CA GLN A 165 -25.42 42.63 -31.29
C GLN A 165 -25.87 42.23 -29.87
N PHE A 166 -27.16 42.39 -29.54
CA PHE A 166 -27.69 41.97 -28.24
C PHE A 166 -27.60 40.44 -28.04
N ALA A 167 -27.93 39.65 -29.07
CA ALA A 167 -27.76 38.21 -29.03
C ALA A 167 -26.28 37.81 -28.84
N PHE A 168 -25.36 38.49 -29.51
CA PHE A 168 -23.92 38.25 -29.37
C PHE A 168 -23.39 38.62 -27.97
N ALA A 169 -23.88 39.72 -27.39
CA ALA A 169 -23.53 40.13 -26.02
C ALA A 169 -24.04 39.14 -24.96
N ILE A 170 -25.28 38.64 -25.11
CA ILE A 170 -25.85 37.61 -24.23
C ILE A 170 -25.05 36.30 -24.37
N TYR A 171 -24.75 35.88 -25.60
CA TYR A 171 -23.95 34.68 -25.87
C TYR A 171 -22.53 34.78 -25.29
N ALA A 172 -21.83 35.91 -25.49
CA ALA A 172 -20.51 36.15 -24.92
C ALA A 172 -20.52 36.19 -23.38
N THR A 173 -21.58 36.74 -22.77
CA THR A 173 -21.75 36.75 -21.31
C THR A 173 -21.95 35.33 -20.76
N PHE A 174 -22.77 34.52 -21.43
CA PHE A 174 -22.92 33.08 -21.11
C PHE A 174 -21.59 32.32 -21.28
N LEU A 175 -20.86 32.59 -22.37
CA LEU A 175 -19.57 31.95 -22.64
C LEU A 175 -18.55 32.28 -21.54
N LEU A 176 -18.42 33.56 -21.16
CA LEU A 176 -17.53 33.99 -20.08
C LEU A 176 -17.92 33.39 -18.72
N TYR A 177 -19.21 33.25 -18.43
CA TYR A 177 -19.71 32.58 -17.22
C TYR A 177 -19.34 31.08 -17.18
N TYR A 178 -19.38 30.38 -18.32
CA TYR A 178 -19.06 28.95 -18.41
C TYR A 178 -17.56 28.63 -18.66
N VAL A 179 -16.73 29.62 -19.02
CA VAL A 179 -15.30 29.44 -19.36
C VAL A 179 -14.35 30.03 -18.31
N SER A 180 -14.83 30.85 -17.36
CA SER A 180 -14.00 31.38 -16.27
C SER A 180 -13.57 30.28 -15.28
N PRO A 181 -12.26 30.13 -14.98
CA PRO A 181 -11.81 29.27 -13.88
C PRO A 181 -12.31 29.80 -12.53
N ALA A 182 -12.71 28.90 -11.63
CA ALA A 182 -13.18 29.28 -10.30
C ALA A 182 -12.01 29.77 -9.41
N ILE A 183 -11.82 31.09 -9.33
CA ILE A 183 -10.99 31.74 -8.32
C ILE A 183 -11.84 31.97 -7.08
N ASP A 184 -11.37 31.50 -5.92
CA ASP A 184 -12.08 31.61 -4.63
C ASP A 184 -12.14 33.08 -4.16
N LEU A 185 -13.36 33.63 -4.08
CA LEU A 185 -13.62 34.97 -3.58
C LEU A 185 -14.66 34.93 -2.46
N ARG A 186 -14.19 35.14 -1.22
CA ARG A 186 -14.99 35.20 0.00
C ARG A 186 -15.87 36.46 0.14
N THR A 187 -16.80 36.69 -0.79
CA THR A 187 -17.99 37.54 -0.59
C THR A 187 -19.06 37.19 -1.62
N LYS A 188 -20.28 36.82 -1.18
CA LYS A 188 -21.43 36.66 -2.09
C LYS A 188 -22.01 38.03 -2.48
N PRO A 189 -22.37 38.27 -3.75
CA PRO A 189 -23.35 39.29 -4.11
C PRO A 189 -24.75 38.90 -3.62
N ASP A 190 -25.56 39.88 -3.22
CA ASP A 190 -26.99 39.66 -2.96
C ASP A 190 -27.79 39.72 -4.28
N PHE A 191 -28.72 38.78 -4.45
CA PHE A 191 -29.59 38.65 -5.61
C PHE A 191 -31.07 38.99 -5.31
N SER A 192 -31.37 39.58 -4.15
CA SER A 192 -32.72 40.02 -3.74
C SER A 192 -33.46 40.89 -4.78
N TRP A 193 -32.72 41.59 -5.66
CA TRP A 193 -33.29 42.37 -6.77
C TRP A 193 -33.99 41.50 -7.82
N ALA A 194 -33.41 40.35 -8.17
CA ALA A 194 -33.98 39.45 -9.19
C ALA A 194 -35.29 38.81 -8.69
N THR A 195 -35.36 38.49 -7.41
CA THR A 195 -36.58 37.98 -6.74
C THR A 195 -37.72 39.01 -6.78
N ARG A 196 -37.41 40.30 -6.60
CA ARG A 196 -38.41 41.39 -6.65
C ARG A 196 -39.00 41.58 -8.04
N ILE A 197 -38.19 41.52 -9.10
CA ILE A 197 -38.68 41.61 -10.49
C ILE A 197 -39.60 40.41 -10.81
N ALA A 198 -39.21 39.19 -10.41
CA ALA A 198 -40.04 38.00 -10.58
C ALA A 198 -41.37 38.06 -9.80
N GLN A 199 -41.42 38.78 -8.66
CA GLN A 199 -42.65 39.04 -7.92
C GLN A 199 -43.55 40.08 -8.60
N GLN A 200 -42.99 41.16 -9.16
CA GLN A 200 -43.77 42.18 -9.89
C GLN A 200 -44.41 41.64 -11.18
N TRP A 201 -43.72 40.77 -11.91
CA TRP A 201 -44.26 40.19 -13.15
C TRP A 201 -45.43 39.20 -12.92
N LYS A 202 -45.63 38.73 -11.68
CA LYS A 202 -46.78 37.86 -11.32
C LYS A 202 -48.12 38.60 -11.19
N GLN A 203 -48.16 39.94 -11.26
CA GLN A 203 -49.39 40.72 -11.03
C GLN A 203 -50.17 41.13 -12.30
N PHE A 204 -49.70 40.76 -13.50
CA PHE A 204 -50.28 41.21 -14.78
C PHE A 204 -50.95 40.12 -15.63
N VAL A 205 -51.20 38.93 -15.08
CA VAL A 205 -51.88 37.83 -15.79
C VAL A 205 -52.96 37.22 -14.89
N ILE A 206 -54.23 37.32 -15.34
CA ILE A 206 -55.49 36.84 -14.73
C ILE A 206 -56.03 37.73 -13.57
N PRO A 207 -57.30 38.21 -13.63
CA PRO A 207 -57.89 39.11 -12.63
C PRO A 207 -58.53 38.41 -11.41
N PRO A 208 -58.55 39.01 -10.20
CA PRO A 208 -58.94 38.34 -8.96
C PRO A 208 -60.37 38.65 -8.47
N HIS A 209 -61.42 38.41 -9.27
CA HIS A 209 -62.82 38.62 -8.85
C HIS A 209 -63.82 37.55 -9.33
N LEU A 210 -63.81 36.34 -8.74
CA LEU A 210 -65.03 35.47 -8.71
C LEU A 210 -65.02 34.28 -7.72
N VAL A 211 -64.13 34.20 -6.73
CA VAL A 211 -64.20 33.17 -5.66
C VAL A 211 -64.08 33.85 -4.29
N GLY A 212 -65.21 34.37 -3.80
CA GLY A 212 -65.27 35.11 -2.53
C GLY A 212 -66.67 35.17 -1.90
N ARG A 213 -67.58 34.26 -2.29
CA ARG A 213 -68.95 34.20 -1.75
C ARG A 213 -69.67 32.86 -2.04
N TYR A 214 -69.01 31.74 -1.72
CA TYR A 214 -69.64 30.40 -1.66
C TYR A 214 -68.83 29.48 -0.72
N GLN A 215 -68.79 29.80 0.57
CA GLN A 215 -68.24 28.89 1.59
C GLN A 215 -68.96 28.98 2.95
N GLU A 216 -70.24 29.31 2.93
CA GLU A 216 -71.21 28.86 3.94
C GLU A 216 -72.40 28.26 3.19
N GLN A 217 -72.93 27.15 3.73
CA GLN A 217 -74.09 26.40 3.21
C GLN A 217 -74.00 25.88 1.76
N THR A 218 -73.12 24.91 1.52
CA THR A 218 -73.44 23.81 0.58
C THR A 218 -73.00 22.47 1.18
N SER A 219 -73.99 21.64 1.50
CA SER A 219 -74.02 20.16 1.57
C SER A 219 -72.74 19.37 1.95
N PHE A 220 -72.93 18.38 2.83
CA PHE A 220 -72.08 17.19 2.89
C PHE A 220 -72.05 16.49 1.52
N ALA A 221 -71.05 16.81 0.71
CA ALA A 221 -70.56 15.90 -0.32
C ALA A 221 -69.48 15.05 0.32
N GLU A 222 -69.67 13.73 0.37
CA GLU A 222 -68.63 12.82 0.82
C GLU A 222 -67.41 12.99 -0.08
N PHE A 223 -66.27 13.41 0.51
CA PHE A 223 -64.97 13.18 -0.12
C PHE A 223 -64.75 11.67 -0.16
N ARG A 224 -65.20 11.03 -1.24
CA ARG A 224 -64.84 9.63 -1.53
C ARG A 224 -63.32 9.52 -1.43
N PRO A 225 -62.78 8.62 -0.59
CA PRO A 225 -61.36 8.35 -0.59
C PRO A 225 -60.97 7.88 -2.00
N ILE A 226 -60.10 8.64 -2.65
CA ILE A 226 -59.54 8.27 -3.95
C ILE A 226 -58.86 6.92 -3.75
N THR A 227 -59.31 5.89 -4.48
CA THR A 227 -58.80 4.54 -4.26
C THR A 227 -57.39 4.40 -4.87
N PRO A 228 -56.61 3.36 -4.50
CA PRO A 228 -55.37 3.06 -5.18
C PRO A 228 -55.57 2.90 -6.70
N GLU A 229 -56.64 2.26 -7.17
CA GLU A 229 -56.92 2.14 -8.61
C GLU A 229 -57.10 3.49 -9.32
N GLU A 230 -57.65 4.50 -8.63
CA GLU A 230 -57.83 5.86 -9.15
C GLU A 230 -56.56 6.74 -9.03
N ALA A 231 -55.70 6.46 -8.04
CA ALA A 231 -54.47 7.20 -7.79
C ALA A 231 -53.25 6.66 -8.56
N CYS A 232 -53.25 5.37 -8.92
CA CYS A 232 -52.05 4.68 -9.37
C CYS A 232 -51.66 4.97 -10.82
N GLU A 233 -50.58 5.73 -10.97
CA GLU A 233 -49.84 5.85 -12.22
C GLU A 233 -49.03 4.56 -12.49
N ASN A 234 -49.01 4.10 -13.75
CA ASN A 234 -48.25 2.92 -14.19
C ASN A 234 -47.22 3.30 -15.27
N GLU A 235 -45.97 2.89 -15.11
CA GLU A 235 -44.91 3.06 -16.11
C GLU A 235 -45.00 1.97 -17.19
N LYS A 236 -45.11 2.36 -18.46
CA LYS A 236 -45.01 1.42 -19.59
C LYS A 236 -43.55 1.24 -19.99
N ILE A 237 -43.18 -0.01 -20.25
CA ILE A 237 -41.82 -0.44 -20.58
C ILE A 237 -41.85 -0.99 -22.01
N ASP A 238 -41.76 -0.10 -22.99
CA ASP A 238 -41.97 -0.41 -24.40
C ASP A 238 -40.71 -0.95 -25.12
N PHE A 239 -39.75 -1.50 -24.37
CA PHE A 239 -38.51 -2.08 -24.88
C PHE A 239 -38.23 -3.47 -24.30
N GLU A 240 -37.54 -4.31 -25.08
CA GLU A 240 -37.01 -5.60 -24.64
C GLU A 240 -35.60 -5.46 -24.04
N GLN A 241 -35.25 -6.42 -23.17
CA GLN A 241 -33.93 -6.47 -22.55
C GLN A 241 -32.85 -6.81 -23.60
N LYS A 242 -32.06 -5.80 -23.99
CA LYS A 242 -30.93 -5.97 -24.94
C LYS A 242 -29.95 -7.04 -24.41
N LYS A 243 -29.74 -8.09 -25.21
CA LYS A 243 -28.69 -9.09 -25.02
C LYS A 243 -27.48 -8.77 -25.90
N SER A 244 -26.29 -9.11 -25.43
CA SER A 244 -25.06 -9.08 -26.23
C SER A 244 -25.12 -10.14 -27.33
N ASN A 245 -24.61 -9.80 -28.51
CA ASN A 245 -24.27 -10.75 -29.58
C ASN A 245 -22.73 -10.87 -29.78
N ASP A 246 -21.93 -10.09 -29.06
CA ASP A 246 -20.47 -10.20 -29.04
C ASP A 246 -20.07 -11.45 -28.26
N ALA A 247 -19.76 -12.53 -28.99
CA ALA A 247 -19.42 -13.84 -28.44
C ALA A 247 -18.12 -13.82 -27.60
N GLN A 248 -17.18 -12.92 -27.91
CA GLN A 248 -15.96 -12.77 -27.11
C GLN A 248 -16.30 -12.14 -25.75
N MET A 249 -17.15 -11.12 -25.72
CA MET A 249 -17.62 -10.50 -24.48
C MET A 249 -18.46 -11.46 -23.62
N ILE A 250 -19.37 -12.24 -24.21
CA ILE A 250 -20.18 -13.25 -23.48
C ILE A 250 -19.27 -14.28 -22.81
N LYS A 251 -18.28 -14.80 -23.56
CA LYS A 251 -17.30 -15.75 -23.05
C LYS A 251 -16.53 -15.17 -21.86
N LEU A 252 -15.92 -14.00 -22.03
CA LEU A 252 -15.10 -13.36 -21.00
C LEU A 252 -15.88 -13.02 -19.72
N LYS A 253 -17.15 -12.63 -19.82
CA LYS A 253 -18.02 -12.35 -18.66
C LYS A 253 -18.40 -13.64 -17.92
N THR A 254 -18.72 -14.70 -18.65
CA THR A 254 -19.14 -15.99 -18.08
C THR A 254 -17.99 -16.75 -17.44
N GLU A 255 -16.82 -16.82 -18.09
CA GLU A 255 -15.62 -17.47 -17.53
C GLU A 255 -15.19 -16.80 -16.22
N LEU A 256 -15.19 -15.47 -16.19
CA LEU A 256 -14.89 -14.66 -15.02
C LEU A 256 -15.88 -14.87 -13.85
N TYR A 257 -17.18 -14.97 -14.15
CA TYR A 257 -18.20 -15.25 -13.14
C TYR A 257 -17.99 -16.62 -12.48
N ASN A 258 -17.62 -17.62 -13.28
CA ASN A 258 -17.28 -18.95 -12.79
C ASN A 258 -15.98 -18.92 -11.94
N GLU A 259 -14.94 -18.20 -12.36
CA GLU A 259 -13.69 -18.05 -11.60
C GLU A 259 -13.93 -17.44 -10.20
N VAL A 260 -14.78 -16.40 -10.11
CA VAL A 260 -15.22 -15.81 -8.83
C VAL A 260 -16.01 -16.83 -8.00
N LEU A 261 -16.98 -17.52 -8.60
CA LEU A 261 -17.79 -18.52 -7.91
C LEU A 261 -16.96 -19.67 -7.35
N ASP A 262 -15.99 -20.18 -8.10
CA ASP A 262 -15.12 -21.28 -7.68
C ASP A 262 -14.18 -20.85 -6.55
N PHE A 263 -13.57 -19.67 -6.65
CA PHE A 263 -12.78 -19.07 -5.57
C PHE A 263 -13.59 -18.89 -4.28
N GLN A 264 -14.81 -18.34 -4.37
CA GLN A 264 -15.67 -18.14 -3.20
C GLN A 264 -16.17 -19.46 -2.62
N SER A 265 -16.46 -20.46 -3.47
CA SER A 265 -16.85 -21.80 -3.05
C SER A 265 -15.74 -22.52 -2.27
N GLN A 266 -14.47 -22.27 -2.59
CA GLN A 266 -13.32 -22.83 -1.89
C GLN A 266 -12.93 -22.06 -0.63
N SER A 267 -13.11 -20.72 -0.61
CA SER A 267 -12.64 -19.85 0.47
C SER A 267 -13.63 -19.64 1.62
N PHE A 268 -14.93 -19.51 1.34
CA PHE A 268 -15.97 -19.39 2.38
C PHE A 268 -17.26 -20.19 2.11
N GLY A 269 -17.37 -20.85 0.95
CA GLY A 269 -18.52 -21.64 0.53
C GLY A 269 -19.67 -20.79 -0.03
N THR A 270 -20.32 -21.26 -1.10
CA THR A 270 -21.45 -20.58 -1.75
C THR A 270 -22.71 -21.44 -1.70
N GLU A 271 -23.73 -20.98 -0.96
CA GLU A 271 -25.01 -21.66 -0.81
C GLU A 271 -26.03 -21.30 -1.92
N THR A 272 -26.83 -22.28 -2.35
CA THR A 272 -28.06 -22.04 -3.13
C THR A 272 -29.16 -21.40 -2.26
N LEU A 273 -30.22 -20.86 -2.88
CA LEU A 273 -31.38 -20.35 -2.14
C LEU A 273 -32.01 -21.41 -1.21
N SER A 274 -32.10 -22.66 -1.65
CA SER A 274 -32.61 -23.77 -0.84
C SER A 274 -31.69 -24.13 0.34
N GLN A 275 -30.38 -24.04 0.17
CA GLN A 275 -29.40 -24.23 1.26
C GLN A 275 -29.46 -23.08 2.26
N LEU A 276 -29.51 -21.82 1.78
CA LEU A 276 -29.65 -20.63 2.61
C LEU A 276 -30.90 -20.70 3.51
N MET A 277 -32.05 -21.05 2.95
CA MET A 277 -33.32 -21.14 3.69
C MET A 277 -33.42 -22.37 4.62
N ALA A 278 -32.45 -23.30 4.55
CA ALA A 278 -32.30 -24.40 5.47
C ALA A 278 -31.27 -24.11 6.60
N MET A 279 -30.57 -22.97 6.55
CA MET A 279 -29.63 -22.58 7.61
C MET A 279 -30.38 -22.22 8.90
N LYS A 280 -29.73 -22.39 10.05
CA LYS A 280 -30.28 -21.90 11.33
C LYS A 280 -30.20 -20.37 11.37
N SER A 281 -31.34 -19.72 11.19
CA SER A 281 -31.53 -18.29 11.45
C SER A 281 -31.91 -18.04 12.91
N LYS A 282 -31.52 -16.88 13.47
CA LYS A 282 -32.01 -16.41 14.77
C LYS A 282 -33.49 -16.00 14.74
N TRP A 283 -34.02 -15.71 13.55
CA TRP A 283 -35.37 -15.21 13.34
C TRP A 283 -36.37 -16.35 13.16
N ASP A 284 -37.44 -16.31 13.94
CA ASP A 284 -38.59 -17.16 13.77
C ASP A 284 -39.66 -16.40 12.97
N LEU A 285 -39.77 -16.76 11.68
CA LEU A 285 -40.67 -16.10 10.74
C LEU A 285 -42.16 -16.41 11.00
N LYS A 286 -42.48 -17.44 11.81
CA LYS A 286 -43.85 -17.91 12.06
C LYS A 286 -44.28 -17.79 13.52
N GLY A 287 -43.35 -17.86 14.48
CA GLY A 287 -43.61 -17.68 15.91
C GLY A 287 -43.18 -16.32 16.44
N LYS A 288 -42.61 -16.30 17.66
CA LYS A 288 -42.52 -15.08 18.49
C LYS A 288 -41.34 -14.16 18.16
N ASN A 289 -40.20 -14.69 17.70
CA ASN A 289 -39.02 -13.88 17.41
C ASN A 289 -38.99 -13.42 15.94
N LYS A 290 -40.01 -12.64 15.56
CA LYS A 290 -40.22 -12.17 14.19
C LYS A 290 -39.55 -10.81 13.98
N PRO A 291 -38.66 -10.65 12.97
CA PRO A 291 -37.93 -9.40 12.76
C PRO A 291 -38.83 -8.25 12.33
N LYS A 292 -38.57 -7.07 12.87
CA LYS A 292 -39.07 -5.81 12.31
C LYS A 292 -38.22 -5.42 11.10
N VAL A 293 -38.88 -5.02 10.01
CA VAL A 293 -38.23 -4.47 8.82
C VAL A 293 -38.83 -3.11 8.47
N THR A 294 -38.01 -2.06 8.40
CA THR A 294 -38.41 -0.78 7.79
C THR A 294 -37.95 -0.78 6.34
N VAL A 295 -38.88 -0.57 5.41
CA VAL A 295 -38.57 -0.45 3.97
C VAL A 295 -38.56 1.02 3.58
N ILE A 296 -37.58 1.43 2.77
CA ILE A 296 -37.37 2.82 2.36
C ILE A 296 -37.37 2.86 0.83
N LEU A 297 -38.38 3.54 0.27
CA LEU A 297 -38.58 3.70 -1.18
C LEU A 297 -38.17 5.11 -1.58
N ASN A 298 -37.06 5.26 -2.30
CA ASN A 298 -36.54 6.57 -2.69
C ASN A 298 -37.03 6.98 -4.09
N HIS A 299 -38.09 7.80 -4.16
CA HIS A 299 -38.71 8.24 -5.41
C HIS A 299 -38.24 9.61 -5.86
N PHE A 300 -37.98 9.74 -7.16
CA PHE A 300 -37.71 11.03 -7.78
C PHE A 300 -38.62 11.33 -8.98
N LYS A 301 -38.77 10.41 -9.94
CA LYS A 301 -39.49 10.67 -11.20
C LYS A 301 -40.27 9.49 -11.79
N ARG A 302 -40.06 8.25 -11.31
CA ARG A 302 -40.73 7.05 -11.84
C ARG A 302 -42.23 6.99 -11.52
N LYS A 303 -42.95 6.13 -12.26
CA LYS A 303 -44.38 5.81 -12.09
C LYS A 303 -44.57 4.35 -11.64
N THR A 304 -43.83 4.00 -10.59
CA THR A 304 -43.64 2.62 -10.08
C THR A 304 -44.06 2.44 -8.61
N LEU A 305 -44.34 3.54 -7.91
CA LEU A 305 -44.62 3.55 -6.46
C LEU A 305 -45.74 2.57 -6.08
N CYS A 306 -46.82 2.51 -6.86
CA CYS A 306 -47.91 1.57 -6.63
C CYS A 306 -47.50 0.11 -6.77
N ALA A 307 -46.64 -0.23 -7.74
CA ALA A 307 -46.15 -1.59 -7.89
C ALA A 307 -45.27 -2.00 -6.69
N GLN A 308 -44.44 -1.08 -6.20
CA GLN A 308 -43.65 -1.29 -4.97
C GLN A 308 -44.55 -1.44 -3.74
N ILE A 309 -45.52 -0.55 -3.51
CA ILE A 309 -46.43 -0.64 -2.34
C ILE A 309 -47.28 -1.91 -2.43
N ASN A 310 -47.85 -2.23 -3.59
CA ASN A 310 -48.65 -3.46 -3.79
C ASN A 310 -47.82 -4.71 -3.50
N SER A 311 -46.60 -4.82 -4.01
CA SER A 311 -45.69 -5.93 -3.67
C SER A 311 -45.44 -6.01 -2.16
N LEU A 312 -45.11 -4.87 -1.52
CA LEU A 312 -44.77 -4.83 -0.10
C LEU A 312 -45.95 -5.22 0.80
N LEU A 313 -47.18 -4.88 0.42
CA LEU A 313 -48.40 -5.30 1.13
C LEU A 313 -48.65 -6.81 1.07
N HIS A 314 -48.22 -7.48 -0.01
CA HIS A 314 -48.38 -8.91 -0.23
C HIS A 314 -47.16 -9.76 0.20
N GLN A 315 -46.16 -9.17 0.86
CA GLN A 315 -44.97 -9.91 1.32
C GLN A 315 -45.32 -11.00 2.35
N THR A 316 -44.79 -12.21 2.16
CA THR A 316 -44.97 -13.35 3.10
C THR A 316 -44.41 -13.05 4.49
N LEU A 317 -43.40 -12.18 4.58
CA LEU A 317 -43.02 -11.47 5.80
C LEU A 317 -43.51 -10.01 5.70
N PRO A 318 -44.57 -9.61 6.42
CA PRO A 318 -45.05 -8.23 6.38
C PRO A 318 -44.03 -7.27 7.00
N PHE A 319 -43.87 -6.10 6.37
CA PHE A 319 -43.02 -5.01 6.87
C PHE A 319 -43.54 -4.41 8.18
N HIS A 320 -42.63 -3.82 8.97
CA HIS A 320 -42.97 -2.99 10.12
C HIS A 320 -43.45 -1.61 9.68
N HIS A 321 -42.65 -0.93 8.84
CA HIS A 321 -42.97 0.37 8.23
C HIS A 321 -42.50 0.43 6.77
N VAL A 322 -43.14 1.29 5.97
CA VAL A 322 -42.67 1.74 4.66
C VAL A 322 -42.53 3.27 4.68
N TRP A 323 -41.35 3.79 4.39
CA TRP A 323 -41.09 5.22 4.26
C TRP A 323 -40.85 5.57 2.79
N VAL A 324 -41.78 6.31 2.19
CA VAL A 324 -41.70 6.80 0.82
C VAL A 324 -41.04 8.17 0.85
N LEU A 325 -39.83 8.26 0.30
CA LEU A 325 -39.02 9.47 0.31
C LEU A 325 -39.14 10.21 -1.02
N ALA A 326 -39.43 11.51 -0.97
CA ALA A 326 -39.55 12.39 -2.14
C ALA A 326 -38.72 13.67 -1.92
N PHE A 327 -37.40 13.55 -2.05
CA PHE A 327 -36.47 14.67 -1.84
C PHE A 327 -36.17 15.39 -3.16
N GLY A 328 -36.61 16.65 -3.27
CA GLY A 328 -36.51 17.47 -4.47
C GLY A 328 -37.33 16.95 -5.66
N SER A 329 -38.25 15.99 -5.45
CA SER A 329 -39.01 15.36 -6.53
C SER A 329 -40.00 16.34 -7.16
N PRO A 330 -40.03 16.49 -8.49
CA PRO A 330 -41.09 17.24 -9.17
C PRO A 330 -42.46 16.55 -9.09
N ASN A 331 -42.50 15.27 -8.69
CA ASN A 331 -43.72 14.46 -8.59
C ASN A 331 -44.24 14.40 -7.14
N GLU A 332 -43.71 15.21 -6.20
CA GLU A 332 -44.04 15.15 -4.76
C GLU A 332 -45.55 15.05 -4.48
N LEU A 333 -46.36 15.87 -5.16
CA LEU A 333 -47.81 15.91 -4.97
C LEU A 333 -48.53 14.64 -5.46
N SER A 334 -48.11 14.01 -6.56
CA SER A 334 -48.73 12.76 -7.02
C SER A 334 -48.24 11.55 -6.24
N LEU A 335 -46.95 11.50 -5.89
CA LEU A 335 -46.39 10.49 -4.99
C LEU A 335 -47.07 10.53 -3.61
N LYS A 336 -47.33 11.72 -3.07
CA LYS A 336 -48.09 11.87 -1.84
C LYS A 336 -49.53 11.38 -1.99
N ARG A 337 -50.25 11.82 -3.03
CA ARG A 337 -51.63 11.38 -3.32
C ARG A 337 -51.74 9.85 -3.43
N ILE A 338 -50.72 9.20 -4.01
CA ILE A 338 -50.61 7.73 -4.05
C ILE A 338 -50.49 7.17 -2.63
N VAL A 339 -49.56 7.64 -1.79
CA VAL A 339 -49.43 7.13 -0.41
C VAL A 339 -50.71 7.33 0.41
N ASP A 340 -51.31 8.52 0.33
CA ASP A 340 -52.54 8.85 1.05
C ASP A 340 -53.72 7.94 0.62
N SER A 341 -53.79 7.53 -0.65
CA SER A 341 -54.83 6.61 -1.18
C SER A 341 -54.81 5.20 -0.58
N TYR A 342 -53.65 4.74 -0.10
CA TYR A 342 -53.52 3.42 0.53
C TYR A 342 -54.02 3.36 1.98
N ASN A 343 -54.27 4.52 2.61
CA ASN A 343 -54.83 4.67 3.96
C ASN A 343 -54.29 3.66 5.00
N ASN A 344 -52.96 3.52 5.07
CA ASN A 344 -52.29 2.49 5.88
C ASN A 344 -51.26 3.13 6.81
N SER A 345 -51.52 3.08 8.12
CA SER A 345 -50.70 3.74 9.16
C SER A 345 -49.25 3.22 9.29
N ARG A 346 -48.91 2.10 8.63
CA ARG A 346 -47.51 1.64 8.53
C ARG A 346 -46.75 2.27 7.35
N ILE A 347 -47.44 2.94 6.42
CA ILE A 347 -46.83 3.66 5.29
C ILE A 347 -46.77 5.14 5.65
N SER A 348 -45.64 5.80 5.37
CA SER A 348 -45.44 7.21 5.66
C SER A 348 -44.75 7.90 4.49
N PHE A 349 -45.25 9.07 4.09
CA PHE A 349 -44.65 9.91 3.06
C PHE A 349 -43.75 10.98 3.71
N ILE A 350 -42.51 11.10 3.26
CA ILE A 350 -41.52 12.04 3.78
C ILE A 350 -40.89 12.79 2.61
N SER A 351 -41.22 14.07 2.45
CA SER A 351 -40.69 14.91 1.39
C SER A 351 -39.76 16.02 1.89
N SER A 352 -39.06 16.65 0.95
CA SER A 352 -38.22 17.81 1.18
C SER A 352 -38.11 18.59 -0.12
N SER A 353 -38.24 19.92 -0.08
CA SER A 353 -37.94 20.78 -1.23
C SER A 353 -36.45 20.82 -1.58
N TYR A 354 -35.58 20.44 -0.63
CA TYR A 354 -34.15 20.22 -0.86
C TYR A 354 -33.87 18.77 -1.31
N ASP A 355 -33.09 18.62 -2.37
CA ASP A 355 -32.67 17.34 -2.93
C ASP A 355 -31.41 16.81 -2.21
N PHE A 356 -31.60 15.85 -1.32
CA PHE A 356 -30.53 15.17 -0.57
C PHE A 356 -29.75 14.12 -1.37
N LYS A 357 -30.04 13.95 -2.67
CA LYS A 357 -29.40 12.98 -3.57
C LYS A 357 -29.44 11.55 -2.99
N TYR A 358 -28.54 10.70 -3.46
CA TYR A 358 -28.51 9.27 -3.13
C TYR A 358 -28.19 8.96 -1.66
N TYR A 359 -27.58 9.87 -0.91
CA TYR A 359 -27.26 9.65 0.51
C TYR A 359 -28.47 9.88 1.44
N GLY A 360 -29.45 10.70 1.04
CA GLY A 360 -30.60 11.06 1.88
C GLY A 360 -31.39 9.86 2.40
N ARG A 361 -31.59 8.83 1.57
CA ARG A 361 -32.26 7.57 1.98
C ARG A 361 -31.53 6.81 3.09
N PHE A 362 -30.19 6.82 3.08
CA PHE A 362 -29.36 6.21 4.13
C PHE A 362 -29.28 7.09 5.38
N GLN A 363 -29.37 8.42 5.24
CA GLN A 363 -29.50 9.33 6.39
C GLN A 363 -30.82 9.12 7.12
N MET A 364 -31.94 8.98 6.38
CA MET A 364 -33.25 8.68 6.95
C MET A 364 -33.27 7.30 7.64
N ALA A 365 -32.61 6.30 7.06
CA ALA A 365 -32.47 4.96 7.63
C ALA A 365 -31.86 4.92 9.05
N LEU A 366 -31.17 5.97 9.49
CA LEU A 366 -30.64 6.08 10.86
C LEU A 366 -31.72 6.26 11.93
N GLN A 367 -32.94 6.69 11.57
CA GLN A 367 -34.05 6.98 12.49
C GLN A 367 -34.97 5.77 12.76
N THR A 368 -34.64 4.59 12.23
CA THR A 368 -35.49 3.40 12.33
C THR A 368 -35.44 2.74 13.71
N GLU A 369 -36.60 2.30 14.22
CA GLU A 369 -36.72 1.44 15.40
C GLU A 369 -36.79 -0.07 15.05
N ALA A 370 -36.61 -0.42 13.77
CA ALA A 370 -36.64 -1.80 13.29
C ALA A 370 -35.26 -2.48 13.36
N ASP A 371 -35.24 -3.80 13.52
CA ASP A 371 -34.01 -4.61 13.56
C ASP A 371 -33.21 -4.53 12.24
N LEU A 372 -33.95 -4.46 11.14
CA LEU A 372 -33.47 -4.56 9.77
C LEU A 372 -34.06 -3.42 8.92
N VAL A 373 -33.31 -2.99 7.90
CA VAL A 373 -33.72 -1.96 6.94
C VAL A 373 -33.59 -2.53 5.53
N TYR A 374 -34.57 -2.25 4.66
CA TYR A 374 -34.48 -2.49 3.22
C TYR A 374 -34.58 -1.17 2.46
N ILE A 375 -33.57 -0.83 1.67
CA ILE A 375 -33.50 0.42 0.91
C ILE A 375 -33.55 0.09 -0.57
N LEU A 376 -34.46 0.74 -1.31
CA LEU A 376 -34.72 0.52 -2.74
C LEU A 376 -34.66 1.84 -3.54
N ASP A 377 -34.14 1.74 -4.76
CA ASP A 377 -34.35 2.73 -5.83
C ASP A 377 -35.79 2.66 -6.38
N ASP A 378 -36.21 3.67 -7.16
CA ASP A 378 -37.58 3.75 -7.71
C ASP A 378 -37.84 2.86 -8.94
N ASP A 379 -36.90 2.00 -9.35
CA ASP A 379 -37.08 0.99 -10.41
C ASP A 379 -37.06 -0.48 -9.95
N MET A 380 -37.05 -0.75 -8.63
CA MET A 380 -36.93 -2.11 -8.08
C MET A 380 -38.25 -2.63 -7.47
N ILE A 381 -38.88 -3.64 -8.06
CA ILE A 381 -40.16 -4.20 -7.61
C ILE A 381 -39.96 -5.64 -7.06
N PRO A 382 -39.72 -5.83 -5.75
CA PRO A 382 -39.39 -7.14 -5.19
C PRO A 382 -40.55 -8.16 -5.33
N GLY A 383 -40.22 -9.44 -5.48
CA GLY A 383 -41.20 -10.55 -5.39
C GLY A 383 -41.69 -10.78 -3.95
N HIS A 384 -42.83 -11.44 -3.78
CA HIS A 384 -43.54 -11.53 -2.48
C HIS A 384 -42.81 -12.31 -1.38
N LYS A 385 -41.74 -13.06 -1.68
CA LYS A 385 -40.94 -13.80 -0.69
C LYS A 385 -39.69 -13.03 -0.24
N MET A 386 -39.39 -11.87 -0.81
CA MET A 386 -38.11 -11.20 -0.64
C MET A 386 -37.81 -10.76 0.78
N LEU A 387 -38.74 -10.13 1.49
CA LEU A 387 -38.51 -9.74 2.88
C LEU A 387 -38.27 -10.97 3.77
N GLN A 388 -38.94 -12.10 3.50
CA GLN A 388 -38.76 -13.35 4.22
C GLN A 388 -37.34 -13.93 4.00
N ILE A 389 -36.88 -13.97 2.74
CA ILE A 389 -35.55 -14.50 2.37
C ILE A 389 -34.45 -13.61 2.95
N LEU A 390 -34.50 -12.30 2.68
CA LEU A 390 -33.50 -11.32 3.16
C LEU A 390 -33.38 -11.36 4.68
N SER A 391 -34.50 -11.34 5.40
CA SER A 391 -34.51 -11.39 6.86
C SER A 391 -33.96 -12.71 7.38
N HIS A 392 -34.37 -13.85 6.80
CA HIS A 392 -33.86 -15.16 7.21
C HIS A 392 -32.34 -15.23 7.09
N VAL A 393 -31.78 -14.87 5.92
CA VAL A 393 -30.34 -14.92 5.65
C VAL A 393 -29.57 -13.97 6.57
N ALA A 394 -30.03 -12.72 6.76
CA ALA A 394 -29.44 -11.77 7.70
C ALA A 394 -29.55 -12.19 9.19
N GLY A 395 -30.36 -13.22 9.50
CA GLY A 395 -30.39 -13.85 10.81
C GLY A 395 -29.50 -15.08 10.97
N THR A 396 -28.85 -15.57 9.90
CA THR A 396 -27.91 -16.70 9.97
C THR A 396 -26.57 -16.28 10.55
N GLU A 397 -25.87 -17.20 11.23
CA GLU A 397 -24.57 -16.92 11.84
C GLU A 397 -23.50 -16.48 10.81
N LYS A 398 -23.59 -16.98 9.57
CA LYS A 398 -22.66 -16.67 8.46
C LYS A 398 -22.90 -15.27 7.88
N TYR A 399 -24.16 -14.85 7.74
CA TYR A 399 -24.53 -13.63 7.01
C TYR A 399 -25.12 -12.50 7.88
N LYS A 400 -25.09 -12.63 9.22
CA LYS A 400 -25.50 -11.56 10.15
C LYS A 400 -24.69 -10.26 10.06
N ASN A 401 -23.45 -10.32 9.58
CA ASN A 401 -22.54 -9.17 9.44
C ASN A 401 -22.34 -8.84 7.95
N ALA A 402 -23.44 -8.49 7.27
CA ALA A 402 -23.46 -8.26 5.84
C ALA A 402 -24.47 -7.18 5.45
N VAL A 403 -24.30 -6.64 4.24
CA VAL A 403 -25.39 -6.05 3.47
C VAL A 403 -25.73 -7.02 2.32
N LEU A 404 -27.02 -7.33 2.19
CA LEU A 404 -27.58 -8.25 1.20
C LEU A 404 -28.36 -7.45 0.14
N GLY A 405 -28.43 -7.94 -1.08
CA GLY A 405 -29.21 -7.30 -2.14
C GLY A 405 -29.46 -8.23 -3.31
N SER A 406 -30.18 -7.75 -4.32
CA SER A 406 -30.45 -8.47 -5.57
C SER A 406 -29.56 -8.07 -6.74
N ILE A 407 -28.85 -6.95 -6.62
CA ILE A 407 -28.03 -6.39 -7.69
C ILE A 407 -26.69 -5.91 -7.10
N GLY A 408 -25.57 -6.26 -7.73
CA GLY A 408 -24.24 -5.90 -7.26
C GLY A 408 -23.17 -5.83 -8.34
N ARG A 409 -21.99 -5.36 -7.95
CA ARG A 409 -20.86 -5.04 -8.84
C ARG A 409 -19.56 -5.64 -8.30
N ILE A 410 -18.79 -6.23 -9.21
CA ILE A 410 -17.38 -6.59 -8.97
C ILE A 410 -16.53 -5.69 -9.87
N LEU A 411 -15.50 -5.08 -9.31
CA LEU A 411 -14.73 -3.99 -9.90
C LEU A 411 -13.65 -4.47 -10.89
N PRO A 412 -13.10 -3.57 -11.73
CA PRO A 412 -12.14 -3.95 -12.76
C PRO A 412 -10.80 -4.42 -12.21
N PHE A 413 -10.16 -5.30 -12.98
CA PHE A 413 -8.89 -5.93 -12.64
C PHE A 413 -7.70 -5.06 -13.00
N ARG A 414 -6.59 -5.24 -12.29
CA ARG A 414 -5.33 -4.56 -12.61
C ARG A 414 -4.81 -5.03 -13.97
N GLN A 415 -4.50 -4.09 -14.85
CA GLN A 415 -3.96 -4.37 -16.17
C GLN A 415 -2.50 -4.87 -16.11
N LYS A 416 -1.99 -5.39 -17.24
CA LYS A 416 -0.62 -5.91 -17.37
C LYS A 416 0.47 -4.85 -17.12
N ASP A 417 0.16 -3.56 -17.26
CA ASP A 417 1.06 -2.45 -16.98
C ASP A 417 0.99 -1.95 -15.50
N PHE A 418 0.30 -2.72 -14.64
CA PHE A 418 0.04 -2.43 -13.23
C PHE A 418 -0.94 -1.28 -12.94
N THR A 419 -1.60 -0.69 -13.95
CA THR A 419 -2.67 0.30 -13.72
C THR A 419 -4.03 -0.35 -13.44
N PHE A 420 -4.96 0.43 -12.90
CA PHE A 420 -6.36 0.05 -12.72
C PHE A 420 -7.24 0.85 -13.70
N PRO A 421 -8.03 0.18 -14.56
CA PRO A 421 -8.84 0.86 -15.56
C PRO A 421 -10.13 1.44 -14.94
N SER A 422 -10.75 2.37 -15.66
CA SER A 422 -12.07 2.90 -15.28
C SER A 422 -13.13 1.80 -15.28
N TYR A 423 -14.08 1.86 -14.34
CA TYR A 423 -15.18 0.88 -14.25
C TYR A 423 -16.23 1.00 -15.39
N ARG A 424 -16.07 1.95 -16.33
CA ARG A 424 -16.96 2.09 -17.50
C ARG A 424 -16.27 2.30 -18.86
N LYS A 425 -14.95 2.28 -18.95
CA LYS A 425 -14.29 2.47 -20.26
C LYS A 425 -14.49 1.24 -21.15
N PHE A 426 -15.40 1.35 -22.13
CA PHE A 426 -15.70 0.28 -23.09
C PHE A 426 -14.40 -0.26 -23.75
N ARG A 427 -14.26 -1.59 -23.79
CA ARG A 427 -13.08 -2.31 -24.30
C ARG A 427 -11.76 -2.04 -23.55
N SER A 428 -11.81 -1.63 -22.28
CA SER A 428 -10.63 -1.53 -21.40
C SER A 428 -10.17 -2.87 -20.79
N LYS A 429 -10.86 -3.98 -21.07
CA LYS A 429 -10.48 -5.36 -20.70
C LYS A 429 -10.54 -5.68 -19.20
N GLU A 430 -11.72 -5.89 -18.62
CA GLU A 430 -13.06 -5.73 -19.24
C GLU A 430 -14.16 -5.24 -18.26
N ALA A 431 -13.78 -4.24 -17.47
CA ALA A 431 -14.66 -3.41 -16.63
C ALA A 431 -15.42 -4.09 -15.47
N GLY A 432 -15.13 -5.35 -15.15
CA GLY A 432 -15.71 -6.05 -13.99
C GLY A 432 -17.02 -6.81 -14.30
N LEU A 433 -17.83 -7.10 -13.28
CA LEU A 433 -19.15 -7.76 -13.43
C LEU A 433 -20.28 -6.88 -12.91
N TYR A 434 -21.44 -6.97 -13.56
CA TYR A 434 -22.75 -6.80 -12.92
C TYR A 434 -23.21 -8.18 -12.44
N LEU A 435 -23.92 -8.29 -11.33
CA LEU A 435 -24.56 -9.53 -10.90
C LEU A 435 -25.99 -9.24 -10.43
N PRO A 436 -27.03 -9.85 -11.03
CA PRO A 436 -26.99 -10.67 -12.26
C PRO A 436 -26.49 -9.90 -13.48
N ASP A 437 -26.35 -10.56 -14.63
CA ASP A 437 -26.11 -9.88 -15.92
C ASP A 437 -26.85 -10.58 -17.09
N PRO A 438 -28.17 -10.37 -17.22
CA PRO A 438 -28.97 -10.94 -18.31
C PRO A 438 -28.50 -10.53 -19.71
N ALA A 439 -27.75 -9.42 -19.86
CA ALA A 439 -27.17 -9.03 -21.15
C ALA A 439 -26.08 -10.01 -21.62
N TYR A 440 -25.41 -10.71 -20.69
CA TYR A 440 -24.48 -11.81 -20.95
C TYR A 440 -25.02 -13.17 -20.48
N ASN A 441 -26.32 -13.25 -20.19
CA ASN A 441 -27.03 -14.45 -19.74
C ASN A 441 -26.53 -15.03 -18.40
N ILE A 442 -26.00 -14.19 -17.50
CA ILE A 442 -25.54 -14.56 -16.16
C ILE A 442 -26.69 -14.41 -15.15
N THR A 443 -27.02 -15.49 -14.44
CA THR A 443 -28.00 -15.51 -13.35
C THR A 443 -27.36 -15.98 -12.04
N VAL A 444 -27.83 -15.43 -10.92
CA VAL A 444 -27.30 -15.74 -9.58
C VAL A 444 -28.11 -16.88 -8.97
N ASN A 445 -27.53 -18.09 -9.01
CA ASN A 445 -28.14 -19.34 -8.51
C ASN A 445 -27.55 -19.83 -7.18
N LYS A 446 -26.40 -19.27 -6.79
CA LYS A 446 -25.79 -19.34 -5.46
C LYS A 446 -25.48 -17.92 -4.98
N ILE A 447 -25.38 -17.71 -3.67
CA ILE A 447 -24.97 -16.42 -3.11
C ILE A 447 -23.54 -16.06 -3.54
N VAL A 448 -23.33 -14.80 -3.94
CA VAL A 448 -22.03 -14.30 -4.40
C VAL A 448 -21.65 -13.05 -3.62
N GLN A 449 -20.44 -13.05 -3.04
CA GLN A 449 -19.88 -11.83 -2.48
C GLN A 449 -19.43 -10.91 -3.60
N VAL A 450 -19.88 -9.65 -3.55
CA VAL A 450 -19.52 -8.60 -4.49
C VAL A 450 -18.63 -7.57 -3.80
N ASP A 451 -18.11 -6.62 -4.58
CA ASP A 451 -17.44 -5.47 -3.97
C ASP A 451 -18.48 -4.54 -3.36
N PHE A 452 -19.48 -4.14 -4.14
CA PHE A 452 -20.60 -3.33 -3.66
C PHE A 452 -21.95 -3.72 -4.29
N LEU A 453 -23.04 -3.39 -3.59
CA LEU A 453 -24.42 -3.59 -4.06
C LEU A 453 -24.96 -2.31 -4.71
N SER A 454 -25.90 -2.44 -5.64
CA SER A 454 -26.60 -1.33 -6.29
C SER A 454 -28.11 -1.52 -6.21
N SER A 455 -28.87 -0.42 -6.10
CA SER A 455 -30.34 -0.32 -6.14
C SER A 455 -31.17 -1.11 -5.11
N SER A 456 -30.56 -2.05 -4.40
CA SER A 456 -31.18 -2.87 -3.35
C SER A 456 -30.16 -3.13 -2.24
N TRP A 457 -30.45 -2.63 -1.03
CA TRP A 457 -29.59 -2.81 0.15
C TRP A 457 -30.40 -3.21 1.37
N PHE A 458 -30.13 -4.39 1.91
CA PHE A 458 -30.75 -4.95 3.11
C PHE A 458 -29.70 -5.23 4.18
N LEU A 459 -29.85 -4.63 5.36
CA LEU A 459 -28.87 -4.73 6.44
C LEU A 459 -29.50 -4.49 7.81
N SER A 460 -28.79 -4.84 8.88
CA SER A 460 -29.20 -4.41 10.23
C SER A 460 -29.13 -2.89 10.37
N ALA A 461 -30.10 -2.31 11.09
CA ALA A 461 -30.13 -0.88 11.39
C ALA A 461 -28.85 -0.36 12.07
N GLU A 462 -28.12 -1.21 12.80
CA GLU A 462 -26.82 -0.82 13.38
C GLU A 462 -25.77 -0.53 12.29
N LEU A 463 -25.74 -1.34 11.22
CA LEU A 463 -24.74 -1.29 10.17
C LEU A 463 -24.87 -0.02 9.29
N VAL A 464 -26.07 0.54 9.16
CA VAL A 464 -26.34 1.80 8.43
C VAL A 464 -25.44 2.95 8.93
N LYS A 465 -25.19 3.01 10.24
CA LYS A 465 -24.33 4.03 10.89
C LYS A 465 -22.90 4.04 10.35
N THR A 466 -22.43 2.91 9.81
CA THR A 466 -21.07 2.75 9.30
C THR A 466 -20.79 3.62 8.08
N LEU A 467 -21.80 3.90 7.25
CA LEU A 467 -21.67 4.74 6.04
C LEU A 467 -21.12 6.15 6.32
N PHE A 468 -21.32 6.64 7.56
CA PHE A 468 -21.01 8.01 7.96
C PHE A 468 -19.81 8.11 8.93
N ILE A 469 -18.99 7.05 9.06
CA ILE A 469 -17.74 7.09 9.85
C ILE A 469 -16.71 8.00 9.15
N GLU A 470 -16.46 7.78 7.87
CA GLU A 470 -15.72 8.72 7.01
C GLU A 470 -16.67 9.56 6.17
N THR A 471 -16.36 10.85 6.03
CA THR A 471 -17.06 11.72 5.07
C THR A 471 -16.82 11.20 3.63
N PRO A 472 -17.86 10.98 2.81
CA PRO A 472 -17.71 10.52 1.44
C PRO A 472 -17.01 11.56 0.56
N PHE A 473 -16.39 11.11 -0.54
CA PHE A 473 -15.73 12.00 -1.50
C PHE A 473 -16.70 13.01 -2.14
N THR A 474 -17.97 12.62 -2.29
CA THR A 474 -19.07 13.52 -2.66
C THR A 474 -20.39 12.96 -2.14
N PHE A 475 -21.37 13.84 -1.89
CA PHE A 475 -22.76 13.45 -1.64
C PHE A 475 -23.58 13.32 -2.94
N ALA A 476 -22.99 13.62 -4.12
CA ALA A 476 -23.70 13.63 -5.39
C ALA A 476 -23.88 12.24 -6.04
N THR A 477 -23.10 11.23 -5.65
CA THR A 477 -23.19 9.81 -6.07
C THR A 477 -22.17 8.98 -5.28
N GLY A 478 -22.16 7.66 -5.45
CA GLY A 478 -21.11 6.77 -4.93
C GLY A 478 -21.37 6.25 -3.52
N GLU A 479 -22.57 6.49 -3.00
CA GLU A 479 -23.10 5.96 -1.75
C GLU A 479 -23.06 4.44 -1.69
N ASP A 480 -23.26 3.80 -2.84
CA ASP A 480 -23.24 2.36 -3.04
C ASP A 480 -21.85 1.75 -2.76
N LEU A 481 -20.82 2.32 -3.36
CA LEU A 481 -19.43 1.96 -3.13
C LEU A 481 -18.95 2.40 -1.74
N HIS A 482 -19.36 3.59 -1.26
CA HIS A 482 -18.97 4.08 0.07
C HIS A 482 -19.52 3.18 1.17
N LEU A 483 -20.77 2.72 1.07
CA LEU A 483 -21.38 1.80 2.04
C LEU A 483 -20.55 0.54 2.20
N SER A 484 -20.28 -0.16 1.10
CA SER A 484 -19.54 -1.43 1.13
C SER A 484 -18.08 -1.27 1.55
N TYR A 485 -17.43 -0.17 1.17
CA TYR A 485 -16.10 0.21 1.65
C TYR A 485 -16.07 0.44 3.16
N GLN A 486 -16.96 1.29 3.71
CA GLN A 486 -17.03 1.57 5.14
C GLN A 486 -17.39 0.30 5.96
N LEU A 487 -18.36 -0.49 5.48
CA LEU A 487 -18.77 -1.76 6.09
C LEU A 487 -17.62 -2.77 6.18
N GLN A 488 -16.85 -2.94 5.10
CA GLN A 488 -15.68 -3.81 5.14
C GLN A 488 -14.61 -3.24 6.08
N LYS A 489 -14.23 -1.96 5.92
CA LYS A 489 -13.14 -1.33 6.67
C LYS A 489 -13.37 -1.31 8.19
N TYR A 490 -14.56 -0.90 8.63
CA TYR A 490 -14.84 -0.64 10.04
C TYR A 490 -15.64 -1.74 10.75
N ARG A 491 -16.34 -2.62 10.02
CA ARG A 491 -17.15 -3.71 10.59
C ARG A 491 -16.74 -5.11 10.13
N ASN A 492 -15.81 -5.24 9.18
CA ASN A 492 -15.51 -6.50 8.48
C ASN A 492 -16.77 -7.12 7.83
N ALA A 493 -17.73 -6.28 7.42
CA ALA A 493 -19.01 -6.72 6.88
C ALA A 493 -18.93 -6.85 5.35
N GLY A 494 -19.45 -7.96 4.81
CA GLY A 494 -19.45 -8.26 3.38
C GLY A 494 -20.66 -7.69 2.64
N SER A 495 -20.57 -7.61 1.32
CA SER A 495 -21.68 -7.25 0.41
C SER A 495 -22.03 -8.46 -0.45
N PHE A 496 -23.27 -8.91 -0.46
CA PHE A 496 -23.66 -10.17 -1.12
C PHE A 496 -24.91 -10.02 -1.99
N VAL A 497 -24.84 -10.52 -3.23
CA VAL A 497 -26.00 -10.71 -4.10
C VAL A 497 -26.63 -12.06 -3.79
N LEU A 498 -27.92 -12.06 -3.45
CA LEU A 498 -28.67 -13.28 -3.14
C LEU A 498 -28.99 -14.10 -4.39
N PRO A 499 -29.07 -15.44 -4.25
CA PRO A 499 -29.57 -16.31 -5.31
C PRO A 499 -31.09 -16.25 -5.43
N VAL A 500 -31.57 -16.37 -6.66
CA VAL A 500 -33.00 -16.46 -6.99
C VAL A 500 -33.33 -17.87 -7.52
N ASP A 501 -34.58 -18.31 -7.40
CA ASP A 501 -35.06 -19.44 -8.19
C ASP A 501 -35.50 -18.91 -9.57
N PRO A 502 -34.86 -19.33 -10.68
CA PRO A 502 -35.20 -18.84 -12.02
C PRO A 502 -36.60 -19.25 -12.50
N LYS A 503 -37.30 -20.15 -11.78
CA LYS A 503 -38.67 -20.58 -12.06
C LYS A 503 -39.73 -19.90 -11.19
N ASP A 504 -39.33 -19.23 -10.10
CA ASP A 504 -40.23 -18.62 -9.11
C ASP A 504 -39.88 -17.14 -8.92
N LYS A 505 -40.56 -16.28 -9.69
CA LYS A 505 -40.43 -14.81 -9.65
C LYS A 505 -40.64 -14.22 -8.25
N GLU A 506 -41.32 -14.90 -7.34
CA GLU A 506 -41.54 -14.42 -5.98
C GLU A 506 -40.25 -14.36 -5.15
N THR A 507 -39.20 -15.05 -5.60
CA THR A 507 -37.86 -15.05 -5.00
C THR A 507 -36.93 -13.98 -5.56
N TRP A 508 -37.37 -13.15 -6.51
CA TRP A 508 -36.52 -12.18 -7.21
C TRP A 508 -36.59 -10.81 -6.52
N GLY A 509 -35.43 -10.21 -6.22
CA GLY A 509 -35.39 -8.90 -5.54
C GLY A 509 -35.77 -7.71 -6.41
N ASP A 510 -35.90 -7.94 -7.71
CA ASP A 510 -36.77 -7.18 -8.60
C ASP A 510 -37.38 -8.15 -9.63
N SER A 511 -38.69 -8.04 -9.84
CA SER A 511 -39.50 -8.93 -10.69
C SER A 511 -39.70 -8.41 -12.12
N GLU A 512 -39.29 -7.15 -12.38
CA GLU A 512 -39.45 -6.40 -13.63
C GLU A 512 -38.12 -5.78 -14.10
N HIS A 513 -37.08 -6.64 -14.17
CA HIS A 513 -35.68 -6.33 -14.49
C HIS A 513 -35.39 -5.46 -15.73
N ARG A 514 -36.39 -5.10 -16.55
CA ARG A 514 -36.21 -4.22 -17.70
C ARG A 514 -35.84 -2.79 -17.28
N LEU A 515 -36.35 -2.25 -16.17
CA LEU A 515 -36.09 -0.87 -15.76
C LEU A 515 -34.63 -0.66 -15.30
N ALA A 516 -34.13 -1.54 -14.43
CA ALA A 516 -32.78 -1.48 -13.84
C ALA A 516 -31.61 -1.76 -14.82
N TYR A 517 -31.92 -2.07 -16.09
CA TYR A 517 -30.94 -2.46 -17.12
C TYR A 517 -30.88 -1.55 -18.36
N VAL A 518 -31.60 -0.43 -18.36
CA VAL A 518 -31.50 0.56 -19.45
C VAL A 518 -30.07 1.09 -19.55
N SER A 519 -29.40 0.82 -20.68
CA SER A 519 -27.97 1.12 -20.90
C SER A 519 -27.57 2.60 -20.77
N GLU A 520 -28.55 3.50 -20.74
CA GLU A 520 -28.37 4.95 -20.79
C GLU A 520 -28.58 5.65 -19.43
N THR A 521 -29.18 4.99 -18.43
CA THR A 521 -29.58 5.63 -17.15
C THR A 521 -28.43 6.13 -16.28
N THR A 522 -27.18 5.75 -16.58
CA THR A 522 -26.05 5.94 -15.66
C THR A 522 -25.11 7.10 -16.00
N VAL A 523 -25.37 7.86 -17.08
CA VAL A 523 -24.65 9.11 -17.44
C VAL A 523 -25.53 10.32 -17.12
N ILE A 524 -26.00 10.39 -15.87
CA ILE A 524 -27.02 11.33 -15.39
C ILE A 524 -26.53 12.79 -15.45
N PHE A 525 -25.22 13.00 -15.34
CA PHE A 525 -24.57 14.29 -15.52
C PHE A 525 -23.11 14.10 -15.98
N LYS A 526 -22.51 15.21 -16.43
CA LYS A 526 -21.12 15.28 -16.90
C LYS A 526 -20.14 14.81 -15.81
N ASP A 527 -19.03 14.21 -16.21
CA ASP A 527 -17.88 13.87 -15.34
C ASP A 527 -18.14 12.82 -14.22
N ILE A 528 -19.37 12.26 -14.09
CA ILE A 528 -19.76 11.26 -13.08
C ILE A 528 -18.84 10.02 -13.01
N VAL A 529 -18.31 9.58 -14.15
CA VAL A 529 -17.42 8.41 -14.24
C VAL A 529 -16.06 8.69 -13.60
N GLN A 530 -15.52 9.91 -13.76
CA GLN A 530 -14.26 10.30 -13.14
C GLN A 530 -14.42 10.35 -11.61
N VAL A 531 -15.49 10.99 -11.12
CA VAL A 531 -15.77 11.11 -9.68
C VAL A 531 -15.84 9.74 -9.00
N ARG A 532 -16.49 8.76 -9.64
CA ARG A 532 -16.63 7.39 -9.11
C ARG A 532 -15.36 6.55 -9.29
N ASP A 533 -14.61 6.71 -10.38
CA ASP A 533 -13.28 6.11 -10.52
C ASP A 533 -12.32 6.59 -9.41
N ASP A 534 -12.33 7.90 -9.09
CA ASP A 534 -11.40 8.51 -8.15
C ASP A 534 -11.76 8.17 -6.69
N GLN A 535 -13.06 8.06 -6.39
CA GLN A 535 -13.54 7.48 -5.13
C GLN A 535 -13.12 6.01 -4.98
N TRP A 536 -13.25 5.21 -6.04
CA TRP A 536 -12.77 3.81 -6.08
C TRP A 536 -11.26 3.73 -5.84
N TRP A 537 -10.47 4.57 -6.51
CA TRP A 537 -9.03 4.64 -6.29
C TRP A 537 -8.67 5.03 -4.86
N LYS A 538 -9.39 5.98 -4.23
CA LYS A 538 -9.24 6.31 -2.81
C LYS A 538 -9.56 5.10 -1.91
N ALA A 539 -10.67 4.40 -2.13
CA ALA A 539 -11.02 3.23 -1.32
C ALA A 539 -9.91 2.14 -1.39
N LEU A 540 -9.48 1.78 -2.61
CA LEU A 540 -8.44 0.76 -2.82
C LEU A 540 -7.09 1.15 -2.18
N SER A 541 -6.65 2.40 -2.39
CA SER A 541 -5.38 2.91 -1.81
C SER A 541 -5.42 3.11 -0.29
N THR A 542 -6.62 3.21 0.30
CA THR A 542 -6.84 3.24 1.76
C THR A 542 -7.20 1.87 2.35
N GLY A 543 -6.99 0.77 1.61
CA GLY A 543 -7.08 -0.61 2.14
C GLY A 543 -8.38 -1.37 1.85
N TYR A 544 -9.23 -0.90 0.94
CA TYR A 544 -10.43 -1.65 0.52
C TYR A 544 -10.06 -2.90 -0.29
N VAL A 545 -10.38 -4.08 0.24
CA VAL A 545 -10.04 -5.39 -0.33
C VAL A 545 -11.16 -5.88 -1.24
N THR A 546 -11.01 -5.71 -2.55
CA THR A 546 -11.99 -6.23 -3.52
C THR A 546 -11.84 -7.73 -3.77
N GLN A 547 -12.85 -8.34 -4.39
CA GLN A 547 -12.83 -9.75 -4.81
C GLN A 547 -11.56 -10.07 -5.62
N TRP A 548 -11.17 -9.20 -6.55
CA TRP A 548 -9.92 -9.37 -7.31
C TRP A 548 -8.66 -9.31 -6.44
N ALA A 549 -8.63 -8.43 -5.42
CA ALA A 549 -7.49 -8.36 -4.50
C ALA A 549 -7.42 -9.59 -3.58
N ALA A 550 -8.56 -10.18 -3.21
CA ALA A 550 -8.65 -11.43 -2.46
C ALA A 550 -8.25 -12.66 -3.30
N MET A 551 -8.62 -12.68 -4.59
CA MET A 551 -8.25 -13.74 -5.55
C MET A 551 -6.75 -13.68 -5.93
N HIS A 552 -6.16 -12.49 -6.02
CA HIS A 552 -4.77 -12.30 -6.50
C HIS A 552 -3.94 -11.36 -5.60
N PRO A 553 -3.71 -11.72 -4.31
CA PRO A 553 -2.96 -10.90 -3.37
C PRO A 553 -1.51 -10.68 -3.83
N GLN A 554 -1.11 -9.41 -3.87
CA GLN A 554 0.08 -8.94 -4.59
C GLN A 554 1.36 -9.00 -3.75
N LYS A 555 1.84 -10.21 -3.38
CA LYS A 555 3.01 -10.39 -2.50
C LYS A 555 4.19 -9.45 -2.83
N ILE A 556 4.63 -8.71 -1.81
CA ILE A 556 5.81 -7.82 -1.83
C ILE A 556 6.77 -8.12 -0.66
N ASP A 557 7.95 -7.53 -0.70
CA ASP A 557 8.92 -7.65 0.40
C ASP A 557 8.54 -6.73 1.57
N ALA A 558 8.31 -5.44 1.31
CA ALA A 558 8.17 -4.44 2.37
C ALA A 558 7.10 -3.38 2.09
N LEU A 559 6.31 -3.05 3.12
CA LEU A 559 5.65 -1.75 3.23
C LEU A 559 6.46 -0.87 4.19
N PHE A 560 6.85 0.31 3.74
CA PHE A 560 7.35 1.36 4.62
C PHE A 560 6.16 2.17 5.15
N TYR A 561 6.16 2.58 6.40
CA TYR A 561 5.12 3.41 6.97
C TYR A 561 5.69 4.67 7.62
N ALA A 562 5.10 5.82 7.29
CA ALA A 562 5.43 7.12 7.88
C ALA A 562 4.18 7.88 8.33
N HIS A 563 4.21 8.42 9.54
CA HIS A 563 3.17 9.31 10.05
C HIS A 563 3.46 10.78 9.71
N SER A 564 4.73 11.18 9.65
CA SER A 564 5.18 12.53 9.27
C SER A 564 6.16 12.55 8.07
N VAL A 565 6.28 13.70 7.41
CA VAL A 565 7.23 13.93 6.30
C VAL A 565 8.70 13.76 6.73
N ASP A 566 9.01 13.91 8.03
CA ASP A 566 10.35 13.71 8.55
C ASP A 566 10.73 12.22 8.68
N GLU A 567 9.76 11.37 9.04
CA GLU A 567 9.92 9.92 8.98
C GLU A 567 10.11 9.42 7.54
N VAL A 568 9.43 10.03 6.57
CA VAL A 568 9.65 9.76 5.14
C VAL A 568 11.12 10.00 4.77
N LYS A 569 11.71 11.12 5.19
CA LYS A 569 13.15 11.41 4.96
C LYS A 569 14.07 10.40 5.65
N ALA A 570 13.74 10.00 6.88
CA ALA A 570 14.53 9.03 7.64
C ALA A 570 14.51 7.63 7.00
N LEU A 571 13.37 7.20 6.46
CA LEU A 571 13.17 5.90 5.81
C LEU A 571 13.63 5.89 4.33
N ALA A 572 13.71 7.05 3.69
CA ALA A 572 14.01 7.19 2.25
C ALA A 572 15.22 6.36 1.76
N PRO A 573 16.40 6.38 2.42
CA PRO A 573 17.58 5.65 1.91
C PRO A 573 17.36 4.13 1.87
N LEU A 574 16.60 3.59 2.82
CA LEU A 574 16.29 2.17 2.90
C LEU A 574 15.18 1.78 1.89
N LEU A 575 14.17 2.63 1.71
CA LEU A 575 13.13 2.47 0.69
C LEU A 575 13.72 2.53 -0.73
N GLU A 576 14.59 3.50 -1.02
CA GLU A 576 15.32 3.62 -2.29
C GLU A 576 16.16 2.36 -2.56
N LYS A 577 16.96 1.93 -1.57
CA LYS A 577 17.74 0.70 -1.65
C LYS A 577 16.86 -0.53 -1.94
N PHE A 578 15.77 -0.74 -1.20
CA PHE A 578 14.81 -1.82 -1.48
C PHE A 578 14.22 -1.75 -2.89
N ARG A 579 13.93 -0.56 -3.42
CA ARG A 579 13.38 -0.37 -4.78
C ARG A 579 14.42 -0.49 -5.89
N SER A 580 15.71 -0.34 -5.56
CA SER A 580 16.84 -0.52 -6.48
C SER A 580 17.29 -1.98 -6.59
N THR A 581 17.07 -2.81 -5.56
CA THR A 581 17.50 -4.22 -5.58
C THR A 581 16.64 -5.04 -6.54
N ILE A 582 17.29 -5.76 -7.47
CA ILE A 582 16.64 -6.59 -8.47
C ILE A 582 15.71 -7.63 -7.81
N GLY A 583 14.48 -7.73 -8.32
CA GLY A 583 13.46 -8.68 -7.85
C GLY A 583 12.71 -8.25 -6.59
N LYS A 584 13.14 -7.19 -5.90
CA LYS A 584 12.48 -6.67 -4.69
C LYS A 584 11.30 -5.76 -5.03
N LYS A 585 10.28 -5.78 -4.16
CA LYS A 585 9.13 -4.87 -4.23
C LYS A 585 8.91 -4.18 -2.89
N ALA A 586 8.95 -2.85 -2.91
CA ALA A 586 8.64 -2.03 -1.76
C ALA A 586 7.88 -0.75 -2.13
N TYR A 587 6.93 -0.38 -1.28
CA TYR A 587 6.12 0.83 -1.37
C TYR A 587 6.15 1.57 -0.03
N ILE A 588 5.67 2.82 -0.01
CA ILE A 588 5.46 3.58 1.23
C ILE A 588 3.97 3.88 1.44
N VAL A 589 3.54 3.78 2.69
CA VAL A 589 2.25 4.21 3.20
C VAL A 589 2.46 5.47 4.03
N VAL A 590 1.66 6.50 3.78
CA VAL A 590 1.71 7.77 4.52
C VAL A 590 0.35 8.05 5.16
N SER A 591 0.35 8.68 6.33
CA SER A 591 -0.90 8.95 7.05
C SER A 591 -1.85 9.92 6.34
N GLY A 592 -1.33 10.76 5.43
CA GLY A 592 -2.15 11.68 4.67
C GLY A 592 -2.63 12.89 5.46
N GLY A 593 -3.39 13.74 4.77
CA GLY A 593 -3.97 14.96 5.35
C GLY A 593 -2.92 15.84 6.03
N THR A 594 -3.20 16.31 7.24
CA THR A 594 -2.34 17.19 8.04
C THR A 594 -1.09 16.52 8.61
N PHE A 595 -1.05 15.19 8.73
CA PHE A 595 0.07 14.46 9.35
C PHE A 595 1.25 14.28 8.37
N CYS A 596 0.96 13.75 7.18
CA CYS A 596 1.94 13.60 6.10
C CYS A 596 1.26 13.67 4.73
N PRO A 597 1.14 14.86 4.12
CA PRO A 597 0.60 15.03 2.78
C PRO A 597 1.38 14.21 1.75
N CYS A 598 0.70 13.48 0.86
CA CYS A 598 1.39 12.67 -0.16
C CYS A 598 2.31 13.52 -1.05
N GLU A 599 1.88 14.70 -1.51
CA GLU A 599 2.72 15.57 -2.34
C GLU A 599 4.05 15.98 -1.67
N ASP A 600 4.10 16.07 -0.34
CA ASP A 600 5.30 16.47 0.40
C ASP A 600 6.14 15.25 0.82
N ALA A 601 5.52 14.09 1.02
CA ALA A 601 6.21 12.81 1.05
C ALA A 601 6.91 12.51 -0.29
N ALA A 602 6.23 12.74 -1.42
CA ALA A 602 6.80 12.62 -2.76
C ALA A 602 8.00 13.58 -2.94
N ALA A 603 7.87 14.83 -2.50
CA ALA A 603 8.97 15.79 -2.54
C ALA A 603 10.16 15.36 -1.66
N ALA A 604 9.91 14.83 -0.45
CA ALA A 604 10.95 14.28 0.43
C ALA A 604 11.69 13.07 -0.19
N LEU A 605 10.97 12.24 -0.95
CA LEU A 605 11.51 11.12 -1.74
C LEU A 605 12.11 11.55 -3.11
N LYS A 606 12.10 12.86 -3.43
CA LYS A 606 12.50 13.41 -4.74
C LYS A 606 11.71 12.83 -5.92
N TRP A 607 10.48 12.36 -5.68
CA TRP A 607 9.57 11.83 -6.70
C TRP A 607 8.66 12.96 -7.24
N PRO A 608 8.23 12.90 -8.51
CA PRO A 608 7.29 13.90 -9.05
C PRO A 608 5.98 13.92 -8.26
N LYS A 609 5.44 15.10 -7.91
CA LYS A 609 4.16 15.20 -7.15
C LYS A 609 2.97 14.50 -7.84
N LEU A 610 3.06 14.21 -9.14
CA LEU A 610 2.08 13.41 -9.89
C LEU A 610 1.91 11.97 -9.35
N VAL A 611 2.91 11.40 -8.65
CA VAL A 611 2.82 10.02 -8.12
C VAL A 611 1.66 9.79 -7.15
N CYS A 612 1.16 10.85 -6.53
CA CYS A 612 -0.02 10.83 -5.64
C CYS A 612 -1.36 10.74 -6.39
N LYS A 613 -1.34 10.97 -7.70
CA LYS A 613 -2.51 11.01 -8.59
C LYS A 613 -2.42 9.98 -9.73
N GLU A 614 -1.28 9.32 -9.88
CA GLU A 614 -1.16 8.11 -10.70
C GLU A 614 -2.02 6.97 -10.13
N ARG A 615 -2.77 6.27 -10.98
CA ARG A 615 -3.43 5.00 -10.61
C ARG A 615 -2.45 3.82 -10.60
N ARG A 616 -1.35 4.01 -9.86
CA ARG A 616 -0.22 3.08 -9.69
C ARG A 616 0.27 3.16 -8.24
N PHE A 617 0.45 2.01 -7.60
CA PHE A 617 0.94 1.97 -6.22
C PHE A 617 2.42 2.40 -6.14
N LYS A 618 2.64 3.64 -5.70
CA LYS A 618 3.95 4.21 -5.37
C LYS A 618 3.95 4.70 -3.92
N ILE A 619 2.95 5.51 -3.59
CA ILE A 619 2.61 5.96 -2.25
C ILE A 619 1.15 5.57 -2.00
N PHE A 620 0.84 5.03 -0.82
CA PHE A 620 -0.53 4.86 -0.33
C PHE A 620 -0.83 6.00 0.64
N ASP A 621 -1.73 6.92 0.27
CA ASP A 621 -2.19 7.99 1.16
C ASP A 621 -3.42 7.51 1.93
N LEU A 622 -3.32 7.44 3.26
CA LEU A 622 -4.42 6.98 4.12
C LEU A 622 -5.48 8.06 4.42
N ALA A 623 -5.22 9.32 4.04
CA ALA A 623 -6.09 10.49 4.22
C ALA A 623 -6.61 10.75 5.66
N ILE A 624 -5.90 10.26 6.69
CA ILE A 624 -6.38 10.22 8.09
C ILE A 624 -6.62 11.61 8.67
N GLY A 625 -5.86 12.63 8.24
CA GLY A 625 -6.06 14.02 8.69
C GLY A 625 -7.46 14.60 8.37
N ALA A 626 -8.25 13.97 7.51
CA ALA A 626 -9.66 14.32 7.31
C ALA A 626 -10.58 13.90 8.48
N LEU A 627 -10.12 13.02 9.38
CA LEU A 627 -10.88 12.46 10.50
C LEU A 627 -10.54 13.11 11.85
N SER A 628 -9.36 13.75 11.97
CA SER A 628 -8.93 14.45 13.19
C SER A 628 -9.30 15.94 13.24
N GLY A 629 -9.72 16.53 12.12
CA GLY A 629 -9.85 17.99 11.93
C GLY A 629 -10.85 18.76 12.82
N LEU A 630 -11.52 18.10 13.78
CA LEU A 630 -12.42 18.71 14.77
C LEU A 630 -12.22 18.19 16.21
N SER A 631 -11.27 17.28 16.45
CA SER A 631 -11.15 16.60 17.75
C SER A 631 -9.71 16.20 18.06
N ASN A 632 -9.22 16.59 19.25
CA ASN A 632 -7.92 16.18 19.80
C ASN A 632 -7.93 14.74 20.34
N SER A 633 -8.68 13.84 19.69
CA SER A 633 -8.79 12.43 20.06
C SER A 633 -7.98 11.58 19.11
N GLU A 634 -7.08 10.75 19.65
CA GLU A 634 -6.29 9.79 18.87
C GLU A 634 -7.08 8.54 18.48
N VAL A 635 -8.29 8.33 19.02
CA VAL A 635 -9.08 7.11 18.77
C VAL A 635 -9.45 6.94 17.27
N PRO A 636 -9.92 7.97 16.54
CA PRO A 636 -10.14 7.87 15.09
C PRO A 636 -8.84 7.62 14.31
N VAL A 637 -7.71 8.18 14.76
CA VAL A 637 -6.39 7.97 14.13
C VAL A 637 -5.99 6.50 14.26
N VAL A 638 -6.02 5.93 15.47
CA VAL A 638 -5.76 4.51 15.73
C VAL A 638 -6.67 3.62 14.88
N GLN A 639 -7.97 3.90 14.87
CA GLN A 639 -8.95 3.08 14.16
C GLN A 639 -8.75 3.13 12.64
N ALA A 640 -8.48 4.31 12.09
CA ALA A 640 -8.23 4.49 10.66
C ALA A 640 -6.91 3.84 10.21
N VAL A 641 -5.80 4.05 10.95
CA VAL A 641 -4.51 3.39 10.68
C VAL A 641 -4.68 1.87 10.71
N TYR A 642 -5.29 1.33 11.78
CA TYR A 642 -5.49 -0.11 11.94
C TYR A 642 -6.30 -0.69 10.79
N ALA A 643 -7.46 -0.11 10.49
CA ALA A 643 -8.38 -0.63 9.48
C ALA A 643 -7.78 -0.55 8.07
N SER A 644 -7.15 0.57 7.71
CA SER A 644 -6.46 0.72 6.42
C SER A 644 -5.26 -0.20 6.28
N MET A 645 -4.40 -0.29 7.30
CA MET A 645 -3.22 -1.17 7.23
C MET A 645 -3.59 -2.65 7.21
N LYS A 646 -4.62 -3.08 7.96
CA LYS A 646 -5.15 -4.45 7.89
C LYS A 646 -5.51 -4.81 6.44
N GLY A 647 -6.21 -3.92 5.75
CA GLY A 647 -6.61 -4.09 4.35
C GLY A 647 -5.41 -4.08 3.39
N LEU A 648 -4.49 -3.12 3.51
CA LEU A 648 -3.27 -3.08 2.68
C LEU A 648 -2.39 -4.33 2.87
N ILE A 649 -2.32 -4.89 4.09
CA ILE A 649 -1.63 -6.17 4.35
C ILE A 649 -2.33 -7.33 3.63
N GLN A 650 -3.66 -7.36 3.57
CA GLN A 650 -4.40 -8.38 2.81
C GLN A 650 -4.19 -8.24 1.30
N ILE A 651 -4.24 -7.02 0.76
CA ILE A 651 -4.07 -6.74 -0.69
C ILE A 651 -2.64 -7.04 -1.17
N HIS A 652 -1.62 -6.76 -0.34
CA HIS A 652 -0.21 -6.81 -0.76
C HIS A 652 0.64 -7.91 -0.10
N ASN A 653 0.11 -8.63 0.90
CA ASN A 653 0.77 -9.73 1.61
C ASN A 653 2.28 -9.47 1.87
N PRO A 654 2.64 -8.34 2.49
CA PRO A 654 4.04 -7.93 2.65
C PRO A 654 4.78 -8.86 3.60
N SER A 655 6.08 -9.07 3.35
CA SER A 655 6.91 -9.89 4.24
C SER A 655 7.27 -9.11 5.53
N ILE A 656 7.43 -7.79 5.43
CA ILE A 656 7.65 -6.87 6.56
C ILE A 656 6.90 -5.53 6.43
N ILE A 657 6.67 -4.89 7.57
CA ILE A 657 6.38 -3.46 7.67
C ILE A 657 7.58 -2.78 8.34
N VAL A 658 8.09 -1.69 7.76
CA VAL A 658 9.23 -0.92 8.31
C VAL A 658 8.79 0.48 8.67
N THR A 659 9.09 0.91 9.88
CA THR A 659 8.89 2.31 10.33
C THR A 659 9.95 2.69 11.36
N VAL A 660 9.92 3.93 11.86
CA VAL A 660 10.89 4.42 12.84
C VAL A 660 10.55 3.93 14.26
N ALA A 661 11.57 3.82 15.13
CA ALA A 661 11.37 3.34 16.50
C ALA A 661 10.62 4.36 17.40
N ASP A 662 10.82 5.65 17.11
CA ASP A 662 10.23 6.83 17.75
C ASP A 662 8.86 7.25 17.16
N LEU A 663 8.22 6.37 16.39
CA LEU A 663 6.86 6.56 15.89
C LEU A 663 5.87 6.73 17.05
N ASP A 664 4.85 7.58 16.86
CA ASP A 664 3.77 7.81 17.82
C ASP A 664 3.23 6.49 18.42
N PRO A 665 3.08 6.39 19.77
CA PRO A 665 2.66 5.15 20.42
C PRO A 665 1.30 4.61 19.98
N ASN A 666 0.35 5.47 19.62
CA ASN A 666 -1.00 5.09 19.21
C ASN A 666 -0.98 4.53 17.78
N VAL A 667 -0.28 5.20 16.87
CA VAL A 667 -0.05 4.75 15.49
C VAL A 667 0.76 3.44 15.48
N LYS A 668 1.82 3.35 16.29
CA LYS A 668 2.64 2.15 16.51
C LYS A 668 1.81 0.97 17.03
N LYS A 669 0.85 1.21 17.94
CA LYS A 669 -0.13 0.21 18.40
C LYS A 669 -1.07 -0.23 17.27
N ALA A 670 -1.56 0.70 16.46
CA ALA A 670 -2.42 0.40 15.31
C ALA A 670 -1.71 -0.46 14.25
N LEU A 671 -0.43 -0.16 13.94
CA LEU A 671 0.40 -0.98 13.06
C LEU A 671 0.60 -2.40 13.61
N LYS A 672 0.93 -2.51 14.91
CA LYS A 672 1.09 -3.82 15.56
C LYS A 672 -0.20 -4.65 15.44
N MET A 673 -1.34 -4.08 15.83
CA MET A 673 -2.65 -4.72 15.71
C MET A 673 -2.96 -5.15 14.26
N ALA A 674 -2.62 -4.33 13.25
CA ALA A 674 -2.84 -4.66 11.85
C ALA A 674 -1.94 -5.82 11.36
N SER A 675 -0.69 -5.88 11.84
CA SER A 675 0.26 -6.97 11.53
C SER A 675 -0.11 -8.30 12.20
N GLU A 676 -0.73 -8.26 13.38
CA GLU A 676 -1.15 -9.44 14.16
C GLU A 676 -2.55 -9.95 13.75
N ALA A 677 -3.38 -9.14 13.09
CA ALA A 677 -4.77 -9.47 12.74
C ALA A 677 -4.96 -10.31 11.46
N ASN A 678 -3.88 -10.79 10.83
CA ASN A 678 -3.91 -11.55 9.58
C ASN A 678 -3.21 -12.91 9.74
N MET A 679 -3.73 -13.94 9.05
CA MET A 679 -3.20 -15.32 9.14
C MET A 679 -1.76 -15.46 8.59
N ASN A 680 -1.36 -14.56 7.69
CA ASN A 680 0.03 -14.46 7.21
C ASN A 680 0.80 -13.48 8.10
N THR A 681 1.72 -13.99 8.91
CA THR A 681 2.49 -13.21 9.89
C THR A 681 3.39 -12.16 9.21
N THR A 682 2.91 -10.92 9.13
CA THR A 682 3.68 -9.78 8.64
C THR A 682 4.57 -9.27 9.77
N THR A 683 5.88 -9.20 9.58
CA THR A 683 6.78 -8.78 10.67
C THR A 683 6.96 -7.27 10.71
N LEU A 684 6.53 -6.64 11.81
CA LEU A 684 6.73 -5.21 12.06
C LEU A 684 8.15 -4.96 12.57
N ILE A 685 8.89 -4.07 11.90
CA ILE A 685 10.26 -3.66 12.19
C ILE A 685 10.28 -2.17 12.54
N LEU A 686 10.95 -1.85 13.64
CA LEU A 686 11.03 -0.51 14.24
C LEU A 686 12.50 -0.07 14.29
N LEU A 687 12.92 0.86 13.43
CA LEU A 687 14.32 1.25 13.30
C LEU A 687 14.62 2.61 13.97
N PRO A 688 15.59 2.69 14.90
CA PRO A 688 16.13 3.96 15.36
C PRO A 688 16.76 4.74 14.19
N ARG A 689 16.41 6.02 14.04
CA ARG A 689 16.81 6.85 12.88
C ARG A 689 18.31 6.82 12.54
N PRO A 690 19.26 6.91 13.51
CA PRO A 690 20.70 6.84 13.20
C PRO A 690 21.10 5.53 12.48
N SER A 691 20.40 4.43 12.79
CA SER A 691 20.69 3.08 12.31
C SER A 691 20.16 2.78 10.92
N ILE A 692 19.17 3.54 10.40
CA ILE A 692 18.55 3.28 9.08
C ILE A 692 19.60 3.34 7.96
N SER A 693 20.49 4.34 8.02
CA SER A 693 21.63 4.49 7.10
C SER A 693 22.65 3.34 7.15
N LYS A 694 22.62 2.54 8.23
CA LYS A 694 23.56 1.44 8.51
C LYS A 694 22.98 0.06 8.16
N VAL A 695 21.67 -0.02 7.91
CA VAL A 695 20.91 -1.27 7.72
C VAL A 695 20.48 -1.52 6.26
N LEU A 696 21.06 -0.77 5.31
CA LEU A 696 20.76 -0.86 3.87
C LEU A 696 20.91 -2.29 3.28
N TRP A 697 21.74 -3.13 3.91
CA TRP A 697 21.90 -4.56 3.58
C TRP A 697 20.64 -5.41 3.82
N MET A 698 19.64 -4.92 4.55
CA MET A 698 18.34 -5.59 4.75
C MET A 698 17.66 -5.91 3.41
N ALA A 699 17.83 -5.04 2.39
CA ALA A 699 17.29 -5.28 1.06
C ALA A 699 18.01 -6.40 0.29
N ASP A 700 19.22 -6.79 0.69
CA ASP A 700 20.01 -7.84 0.03
C ASP A 700 19.73 -9.24 0.59
N LEU A 701 18.94 -9.35 1.67
CA LEU A 701 18.43 -10.62 2.21
C LEU A 701 17.34 -11.23 1.31
N ARG A 702 17.25 -12.56 1.27
CA ARG A 702 16.14 -13.24 0.59
C ARG A 702 14.81 -13.00 1.34
N PRO A 703 13.65 -12.98 0.65
CA PRO A 703 12.34 -12.76 1.29
C PRO A 703 11.98 -13.81 2.35
N THR A 704 12.63 -14.97 2.33
CA THR A 704 12.51 -16.06 3.30
C THR A 704 13.21 -15.80 4.62
N ALA A 705 14.30 -15.02 4.64
CA ALA A 705 15.06 -14.70 5.83
C ALA A 705 14.43 -13.56 6.64
N ILE A 706 14.00 -12.50 5.93
CA ILE A 706 13.62 -11.20 6.49
C ILE A 706 12.53 -11.27 7.60
N PRO A 707 11.47 -12.11 7.50
CA PRO A 707 10.47 -12.24 8.56
C PRO A 707 11.02 -12.70 9.93
N ASN A 708 12.22 -13.27 9.99
CA ASN A 708 12.86 -13.67 11.25
C ASN A 708 13.55 -12.50 11.98
N TRP A 709 13.37 -11.25 11.54
CA TRP A 709 14.06 -10.06 12.09
C TRP A 709 13.94 -9.93 13.62
N ASN A 710 12.76 -10.23 14.17
CA ASN A 710 12.47 -10.14 15.61
C ASN A 710 12.63 -11.50 16.35
N LYS A 711 13.10 -12.56 15.67
CA LYS A 711 13.10 -13.92 16.23
C LYS A 711 14.32 -14.22 17.11
N MET A 712 15.49 -13.71 16.73
CA MET A 712 16.74 -13.92 17.47
C MET A 712 16.84 -13.02 18.71
N ARG A 713 17.36 -13.58 19.80
CA ARG A 713 17.74 -12.87 21.02
C ARG A 713 19.24 -13.01 21.21
N ILE A 714 19.94 -11.90 21.42
CA ILE A 714 21.40 -11.89 21.60
C ILE A 714 21.69 -11.31 22.98
N SER A 715 22.36 -12.09 23.82
CA SER A 715 22.82 -11.68 25.15
C SER A 715 24.32 -11.38 25.14
N ILE A 716 24.73 -10.30 25.80
CA ILE A 716 26.13 -9.96 26.02
C ILE A 716 26.53 -10.51 27.39
N ASN A 717 27.55 -11.36 27.45
CA ASN A 717 28.00 -11.98 28.69
C ASN A 717 29.48 -11.63 28.88
N ILE A 718 29.73 -10.67 29.77
CA ILE A 718 31.06 -10.13 30.06
C ILE A 718 31.69 -10.95 31.18
N ILE A 719 32.98 -11.23 31.06
CA ILE A 719 33.80 -11.91 32.06
C ILE A 719 34.87 -10.93 32.53
N THR A 720 34.94 -10.69 33.84
CA THR A 720 35.81 -9.67 34.44
C THR A 720 36.19 -10.02 35.88
N GLN A 721 37.25 -9.40 36.40
CA GLN A 721 37.70 -9.58 37.77
C GLN A 721 38.20 -8.28 38.40
N ASN A 722 39.34 -7.75 37.95
CA ASN A 722 40.06 -6.69 38.65
C ASN A 722 40.75 -5.75 37.65
N ARG A 723 39.95 -5.23 36.72
CA ARG A 723 40.38 -4.39 35.59
C ARG A 723 39.35 -3.30 35.26
N ALA A 724 38.93 -2.50 36.24
CA ALA A 724 37.89 -1.48 36.08
C ALA A 724 38.14 -0.51 34.90
N ASN A 725 39.38 -0.08 34.67
CA ASN A 725 39.75 0.77 33.53
C ASN A 725 39.48 0.09 32.16
N SER A 726 39.86 -1.18 32.03
CA SER A 726 39.64 -2.01 30.85
C SER A 726 38.15 -2.24 30.58
N LEU A 727 37.43 -2.61 31.64
CA LEU A 727 35.98 -2.80 31.60
C LEU A 727 35.25 -1.50 31.23
N THR A 728 35.74 -0.34 31.67
CA THR A 728 35.19 0.97 31.29
C THR A 728 35.31 1.24 29.78
N ARG A 729 36.45 0.88 29.16
CA ARG A 729 36.64 0.95 27.70
C ARG A 729 35.67 0.01 26.97
N LEU A 730 35.57 -1.25 27.40
CA LEU A 730 34.61 -2.21 26.84
C LEU A 730 33.17 -1.67 26.92
N LEU A 731 32.73 -1.27 28.10
CA LEU A 731 31.36 -0.80 28.36
C LEU A 731 31.01 0.49 27.61
N LYS A 732 31.98 1.37 27.36
CA LYS A 732 31.82 2.50 26.46
C LYS A 732 31.61 2.03 25.01
N SER A 733 32.49 1.17 24.50
CA SER A 733 32.38 0.67 23.12
C SER A 733 31.09 -0.11 22.83
N LEU A 734 30.52 -0.76 23.86
CA LEU A 734 29.19 -1.38 23.79
C LEU A 734 28.07 -0.33 23.72
N LYS A 735 28.11 0.74 24.53
CA LYS A 735 27.10 1.83 24.46
C LYS A 735 27.06 2.54 23.11
N ASP A 736 28.20 2.63 22.42
CA ASP A 736 28.32 3.36 21.15
C ASP A 736 27.86 2.54 19.92
N ALA A 737 27.25 1.35 20.11
CA ALA A 737 26.92 0.39 19.03
C ALA A 737 25.47 0.43 18.50
N TYR A 738 25.30 0.04 17.23
CA TYR A 738 24.01 0.12 16.53
C TYR A 738 23.10 -1.11 16.76
N TYR A 739 22.40 -1.16 17.89
CA TYR A 739 21.50 -2.28 18.26
C TYR A 739 20.16 -2.38 17.54
N LEU A 740 19.92 -1.57 16.49
CA LEU A 740 18.73 -1.65 15.61
C LEU A 740 17.35 -1.50 16.28
N GLY A 741 17.27 -1.25 17.60
CA GLY A 741 16.02 -1.21 18.38
C GLY A 741 15.67 -2.54 19.06
N ASP A 742 16.54 -3.55 18.98
CA ASP A 742 16.39 -4.84 19.65
C ASP A 742 16.69 -4.72 21.16
N GLU A 743 16.07 -5.57 22.00
CA GLU A 743 16.42 -5.69 23.42
C GLU A 743 17.60 -6.66 23.61
N ILE A 744 18.66 -6.17 24.28
CA ILE A 744 19.94 -6.84 24.44
C ILE A 744 20.26 -6.98 25.94
N PRO A 745 20.02 -8.15 26.55
CA PRO A 745 20.46 -8.44 27.92
C PRO A 745 21.99 -8.35 28.06
N ILE A 746 22.47 -7.77 29.17
CA ILE A 746 23.88 -7.75 29.54
C ILE A 746 24.10 -8.45 30.89
N SER A 747 25.02 -9.41 30.94
CA SER A 747 25.41 -10.12 32.16
C SER A 747 26.89 -9.87 32.50
N PHE A 748 27.19 -9.75 33.79
CA PHE A 748 28.53 -9.58 34.32
C PHE A 748 28.91 -10.79 35.17
N ASN A 749 29.86 -11.60 34.69
CA ASN A 749 30.35 -12.81 35.33
C ASN A 749 31.69 -12.53 36.01
N MET A 750 31.67 -12.45 37.34
CA MET A 750 32.80 -12.16 38.21
C MET A 750 33.15 -13.39 39.06
N ASP A 751 34.44 -13.64 39.27
CA ASP A 751 34.90 -14.67 40.19
C ASP A 751 34.98 -14.10 41.63
N SER A 752 35.38 -14.92 42.61
CA SER A 752 35.38 -14.56 44.04
C SER A 752 36.25 -13.34 44.39
N LYS A 753 37.35 -13.13 43.66
CA LYS A 753 38.40 -12.12 43.94
C LYS A 753 38.27 -10.83 43.10
N VAL A 754 37.04 -10.48 42.70
CA VAL A 754 36.72 -9.17 42.11
C VAL A 754 37.01 -8.02 43.10
N ASP A 755 37.56 -6.92 42.60
CA ASP A 755 37.91 -5.74 43.40
C ASP A 755 36.74 -4.74 43.59
N GLU A 756 36.90 -3.80 44.53
CA GLU A 756 35.85 -2.83 44.88
C GLU A 756 35.55 -1.85 43.74
N GLU A 757 36.57 -1.48 42.95
CA GLU A 757 36.43 -0.55 41.82
C GLU A 757 35.57 -1.16 40.69
N THR A 758 35.85 -2.43 40.35
CA THR A 758 35.09 -3.21 39.35
C THR A 758 33.67 -3.45 39.83
N ILE A 759 33.44 -3.76 41.11
CA ILE A 759 32.09 -3.86 41.69
C ILE A 759 31.34 -2.52 41.54
N LYS A 760 31.94 -1.41 41.98
CA LYS A 760 31.33 -0.07 41.90
C LYS A 760 30.95 0.29 40.47
N LEU A 761 31.86 0.09 39.52
CA LEU A 761 31.65 0.32 38.09
C LEU A 761 30.44 -0.48 37.56
N VAL A 762 30.41 -1.81 37.78
CA VAL A 762 29.33 -2.68 37.29
C VAL A 762 27.99 -2.36 37.94
N SER A 763 27.97 -2.07 39.25
CA SER A 763 26.77 -1.63 39.96
C SER A 763 26.23 -0.32 39.41
N SER A 764 27.08 0.71 39.20
CA SER A 764 26.68 2.02 38.69
C SER A 764 26.40 2.08 37.18
N PHE A 765 26.76 1.05 36.40
CA PHE A 765 26.63 1.09 34.95
C PHE A 765 25.17 1.05 34.48
N GLU A 766 24.63 2.20 34.07
CA GLU A 766 23.37 2.33 33.33
C GLU A 766 23.45 1.63 31.96
N TRP A 767 22.59 0.66 31.66
CA TRP A 767 22.54 -0.02 30.35
C TRP A 767 21.25 0.30 29.59
N PRO A 768 21.31 1.08 28.49
CA PRO A 768 20.11 1.62 27.83
C PRO A 768 19.45 0.68 26.81
N HIS A 769 19.95 -0.54 26.62
CA HIS A 769 19.50 -1.45 25.56
C HIS A 769 18.82 -2.74 26.06
N GLY A 770 18.68 -2.94 27.37
CA GLY A 770 18.00 -4.14 27.91
C GLY A 770 18.26 -4.36 29.40
N PRO A 771 17.92 -5.54 29.94
CA PRO A 771 18.15 -5.86 31.35
C PRO A 771 19.64 -6.08 31.67
N LYS A 772 20.09 -5.56 32.82
CA LYS A 772 21.42 -5.81 33.39
C LYS A 772 21.35 -6.87 34.49
N SER A 773 22.25 -7.87 34.47
CA SER A 773 22.40 -8.86 35.54
C SER A 773 23.86 -8.98 36.02
N LEU A 774 24.03 -9.31 37.31
CA LEU A 774 25.33 -9.49 37.96
C LEU A 774 25.41 -10.89 38.55
N ARG A 775 26.52 -11.60 38.31
CA ARG A 775 26.83 -12.90 38.90
C ARG A 775 28.24 -12.88 39.47
N ARG A 776 28.38 -13.07 40.79
CA ARG A 776 29.67 -13.22 41.48
C ARG A 776 29.78 -14.63 42.06
N ARG A 777 30.92 -15.30 41.90
CA ARG A 777 31.20 -16.59 42.55
C ARG A 777 31.56 -16.43 44.02
N ILE A 778 31.16 -17.40 44.84
CA ILE A 778 31.63 -17.55 46.24
C ILE A 778 32.97 -18.29 46.25
N ILE A 779 33.05 -19.44 45.57
CA ILE A 779 34.26 -20.27 45.46
C ILE A 779 35.01 -19.90 44.18
N GLN A 780 36.34 -19.81 44.23
CA GLN A 780 37.16 -19.45 43.07
C GLN A 780 36.98 -20.44 41.91
N GLY A 781 36.39 -19.97 40.80
CA GLY A 781 36.08 -20.79 39.64
C GLY A 781 37.27 -21.00 38.70
N GLY A 782 38.07 -19.95 38.49
CA GLY A 782 39.11 -19.90 37.45
C GLY A 782 38.53 -19.70 36.04
N LEU A 783 39.37 -19.33 35.08
CA LEU A 783 38.94 -18.91 33.74
C LEU A 783 38.09 -19.96 33.01
N ILE A 784 38.36 -21.26 33.20
CA ILE A 784 37.57 -22.33 32.59
C ILE A 784 36.11 -22.24 33.00
N ARG A 785 35.83 -22.21 34.32
CA ARG A 785 34.46 -22.10 34.85
C ARG A 785 33.85 -20.72 34.60
N ALA A 786 34.67 -19.66 34.63
CA ALA A 786 34.22 -18.31 34.31
C ALA A 786 33.61 -18.24 32.89
N VAL A 787 34.25 -18.87 31.91
CA VAL A 787 33.75 -18.92 30.52
C VAL A 787 32.66 -19.98 30.34
N SER A 788 32.87 -21.23 30.75
CA SER A 788 31.95 -22.34 30.45
C SER A 788 30.57 -22.20 31.08
N GLU A 789 30.46 -21.44 32.16
CA GLU A 789 29.19 -21.15 32.83
C GLU A 789 28.70 -19.71 32.60
N SER A 790 29.38 -18.90 31.79
CA SER A 790 29.04 -17.46 31.60
C SER A 790 27.66 -17.23 30.98
N TRP A 791 27.15 -18.22 30.25
CA TRP A 791 25.91 -18.17 29.50
C TRP A 791 25.27 -19.56 29.38
N TYR A 792 23.94 -19.60 29.43
CA TYR A 792 23.12 -20.78 29.19
C TYR A 792 21.91 -20.40 28.30
N PRO A 793 21.76 -20.97 27.10
CA PRO A 793 20.69 -20.62 26.17
C PRO A 793 19.30 -21.06 26.65
N ALA A 794 18.38 -20.11 26.78
CA ALA A 794 16.99 -20.38 27.16
C ALA A 794 16.14 -21.01 26.03
N SER A 795 16.54 -20.82 24.76
CA SER A 795 15.88 -21.40 23.59
C SER A 795 16.88 -21.66 22.46
N ASP A 796 16.41 -22.18 21.32
CA ASP A 796 17.21 -22.33 20.09
C ASP A 796 17.42 -21.02 19.32
N ASP A 797 16.78 -19.93 19.76
CA ASP A 797 16.86 -18.57 19.20
C ASP A 797 17.62 -17.59 20.12
N ASP A 798 18.11 -18.08 21.27
CA ASP A 798 18.89 -17.33 22.25
C ASP A 798 20.39 -17.57 21.97
N TYR A 799 21.16 -16.50 21.78
CA TYR A 799 22.59 -16.54 21.44
C TYR A 799 23.43 -15.80 22.48
N GLY A 800 24.62 -16.33 22.77
CA GLY A 800 25.55 -15.75 23.73
C GLY A 800 26.74 -15.13 23.02
N LEU A 801 26.86 -13.80 23.08
CA LEU A 801 28.11 -13.11 22.83
C LEU A 801 28.96 -13.15 24.10
N LEU A 802 30.16 -13.73 24.03
CA LEU A 802 31.12 -13.75 25.14
C LEU A 802 32.22 -12.72 24.91
N LEU A 803 32.54 -11.94 25.94
CA LEU A 803 33.56 -10.89 25.94
C LEU A 803 34.37 -10.92 27.24
N GLU A 804 35.69 -10.76 27.16
CA GLU A 804 36.55 -10.51 28.32
C GLU A 804 36.80 -8.99 28.46
N ASP A 805 37.16 -8.52 29.65
CA ASP A 805 37.31 -7.07 29.94
C ASP A 805 38.48 -6.38 29.22
N ASP A 806 39.40 -7.12 28.60
CA ASP A 806 40.48 -6.60 27.75
C ASP A 806 40.10 -6.43 26.26
N ILE A 807 38.80 -6.58 25.94
CA ILE A 807 38.23 -6.39 24.60
C ILE A 807 37.66 -4.98 24.42
N GLU A 808 37.79 -4.40 23.23
CA GLU A 808 36.97 -3.26 22.75
C GLU A 808 36.25 -3.67 21.46
N VAL A 809 35.03 -3.17 21.22
CA VAL A 809 34.21 -3.54 20.04
C VAL A 809 33.93 -2.37 19.09
N SER A 810 33.71 -2.70 17.82
CA SER A 810 33.26 -1.77 16.78
C SER A 810 31.78 -1.40 16.98
N PRO A 811 31.36 -0.14 16.74
CA PRO A 811 29.94 0.23 16.69
C PRO A 811 29.08 -0.63 15.73
N TYR A 812 29.70 -1.28 14.74
CA TYR A 812 29.05 -2.12 13.74
C TYR A 812 28.99 -3.61 14.13
N TYR A 813 29.55 -4.03 15.27
CA TYR A 813 29.66 -5.44 15.65
C TYR A 813 28.29 -6.15 15.66
N TYR A 814 27.26 -5.48 16.17
CA TYR A 814 25.91 -6.04 16.24
C TYR A 814 25.26 -6.21 14.86
N LEU A 815 25.52 -5.26 13.95
CA LEU A 815 25.02 -5.29 12.57
C LEU A 815 25.63 -6.47 11.80
N TRP A 816 26.90 -6.79 12.04
CA TRP A 816 27.56 -7.98 11.50
C TRP A 816 26.91 -9.28 12.01
N ILE A 817 26.68 -9.40 13.32
CA ILE A 817 26.00 -10.57 13.92
C ILE A 817 24.60 -10.75 13.31
N LYS A 818 23.76 -9.70 13.33
CA LYS A 818 22.36 -9.81 12.87
C LYS A 818 22.28 -10.09 11.36
N TYR A 819 23.17 -9.50 10.55
CA TYR A 819 23.22 -9.82 9.12
C TYR A 819 23.68 -11.26 8.86
N ALA A 820 24.71 -11.74 9.55
CA ALA A 820 25.21 -13.11 9.40
C ALA A 820 24.19 -14.17 9.86
N LEU A 821 23.49 -13.96 10.99
CA LEU A 821 22.42 -14.84 11.44
C LEU A 821 21.25 -14.88 10.44
N LEU A 822 20.81 -13.72 9.93
CA LEU A 822 19.75 -13.65 8.92
C LEU A 822 20.17 -14.29 7.58
N ALA A 823 21.42 -14.14 7.16
CA ALA A 823 21.90 -14.67 5.88
C ALA A 823 22.24 -16.17 5.89
N TYR A 824 22.65 -16.73 7.03
CA TYR A 824 23.21 -18.09 7.10
C TYR A 824 22.52 -19.06 8.06
N HIS A 825 21.63 -18.59 8.95
CA HIS A 825 20.93 -19.45 9.91
C HIS A 825 19.40 -19.35 9.81
N TYR A 826 18.85 -18.14 9.71
CA TYR A 826 17.40 -17.91 9.69
C TYR A 826 16.75 -18.00 8.31
N ASP A 827 17.54 -18.18 7.25
CA ASP A 827 17.01 -18.40 5.92
C ASP A 827 16.74 -19.91 5.71
N PRO A 828 15.48 -20.37 5.65
CA PRO A 828 15.16 -21.80 5.47
C PRO A 828 15.66 -22.38 4.13
N GLN A 829 16.17 -21.55 3.23
CA GLN A 829 16.87 -21.97 2.00
C GLN A 829 18.40 -22.04 2.15
N ILE A 830 18.95 -22.01 3.37
CA ILE A 830 20.34 -22.36 3.69
C ILE A 830 20.33 -23.56 4.65
N SER A 831 21.23 -24.51 4.42
CA SER A 831 21.64 -25.49 5.43
C SER A 831 23.15 -25.38 5.62
N LEU A 832 23.57 -25.05 6.83
CA LEU A 832 24.97 -24.94 7.24
C LEU A 832 25.11 -25.36 8.73
N PRO A 833 24.79 -26.62 9.08
CA PRO A 833 24.81 -27.10 10.47
C PRO A 833 26.20 -27.09 11.11
N GLU A 834 27.26 -26.97 10.31
CA GLU A 834 28.65 -26.82 10.76
C GLU A 834 28.93 -25.44 11.39
N LEU A 835 28.11 -24.41 11.09
CA LEU A 835 28.28 -23.08 11.67
C LEU A 835 27.89 -23.09 13.14
N SER A 836 28.90 -22.98 14.02
CA SER A 836 28.74 -23.03 15.47
C SER A 836 28.95 -21.68 16.17
N THR A 837 29.70 -20.76 15.54
CA THR A 837 29.93 -19.41 16.07
C THR A 837 30.08 -18.34 14.97
N ILE A 838 29.90 -17.07 15.33
CA ILE A 838 30.28 -15.91 14.53
C ILE A 838 31.36 -15.13 15.28
N SER A 839 32.55 -15.01 14.71
CA SER A 839 33.65 -14.22 15.27
C SER A 839 33.43 -12.72 15.06
N LEU A 840 33.89 -11.92 16.02
CA LEU A 840 34.07 -10.48 15.88
C LEU A 840 35.52 -10.07 15.57
N TYR A 841 36.49 -10.99 15.69
CA TYR A 841 37.93 -10.74 15.56
C TYR A 841 38.54 -11.38 14.30
N THR A 842 39.64 -10.83 13.78
CA THR A 842 40.38 -11.30 12.60
C THR A 842 41.80 -11.72 12.98
N PRO A 843 42.16 -13.02 12.96
CA PRO A 843 43.48 -13.50 13.38
C PRO A 843 44.67 -12.92 12.62
N ARG A 844 45.70 -12.53 13.38
CA ARG A 844 47.05 -12.17 12.89
C ARG A 844 48.09 -13.29 12.96
N LEU A 845 47.84 -14.35 13.72
CA LEU A 845 48.75 -15.48 13.94
C LEU A 845 48.03 -16.82 13.77
N VAL A 846 48.77 -17.87 13.38
CA VAL A 846 48.31 -19.27 13.53
C VAL A 846 48.62 -19.74 14.96
N GLU A 847 47.68 -19.54 15.90
CA GLU A 847 47.93 -19.74 17.34
C GLU A 847 48.17 -21.22 17.75
N VAL A 848 47.71 -22.17 16.93
CA VAL A 848 47.71 -23.61 17.25
C VAL A 848 48.99 -24.36 16.90
N VAL A 849 50.00 -23.70 16.31
CA VAL A 849 51.32 -24.30 16.04
C VAL A 849 52.39 -23.72 16.97
N LYS A 850 53.53 -24.39 17.09
CA LYS A 850 54.59 -24.00 18.04
C LYS A 850 55.21 -22.65 17.67
N GLU A 851 55.41 -22.43 16.37
CA GLU A 851 56.10 -21.31 15.74
C GLU A 851 55.27 -20.02 15.71
N ARG A 852 53.93 -20.14 15.84
CA ARG A 852 52.95 -19.03 15.73
C ARG A 852 53.24 -18.06 14.56
N PRO A 853 53.34 -18.54 13.30
CA PRO A 853 53.64 -17.68 12.16
C PRO A 853 52.56 -16.61 11.96
N LYS A 854 52.99 -15.43 11.48
CA LYS A 854 52.06 -14.36 11.10
C LYS A 854 51.20 -14.78 9.90
N TRP A 855 49.93 -14.40 9.93
CA TRP A 855 48.93 -14.75 8.94
C TRP A 855 48.00 -13.58 8.66
N ASN A 856 47.55 -13.47 7.41
CA ASN A 856 46.71 -12.39 6.94
C ASN A 856 45.67 -12.93 5.95
N ALA A 857 44.41 -12.97 6.36
CA ALA A 857 43.27 -13.42 5.55
C ALA A 857 43.14 -12.63 4.23
N THR A 858 43.46 -11.34 4.26
CA THR A 858 43.25 -10.43 3.12
C THR A 858 44.21 -10.72 1.96
N GLU A 859 45.49 -10.98 2.26
CA GLU A 859 46.45 -11.43 1.24
C GLU A 859 46.21 -12.89 0.84
N PHE A 860 45.81 -13.74 1.79
CA PHE A 860 45.53 -15.16 1.53
C PHE A 860 44.35 -15.37 0.56
N PHE A 861 43.24 -14.63 0.73
CA PHE A 861 42.04 -14.74 -0.12
C PHE A 861 42.03 -13.80 -1.33
N LYS A 862 43.09 -13.04 -1.56
CA LYS A 862 43.27 -12.07 -2.66
C LYS A 862 42.94 -12.61 -4.06
N ARG A 863 43.13 -13.91 -4.30
CA ARG A 863 42.78 -14.60 -5.57
C ARG A 863 41.27 -14.86 -5.76
N ILE A 864 40.46 -14.71 -4.71
CA ILE A 864 38.99 -14.86 -4.74
C ILE A 864 38.35 -13.48 -4.57
N HIS A 865 38.60 -12.87 -3.42
CA HIS A 865 38.32 -11.47 -3.10
C HIS A 865 39.05 -11.14 -1.80
N PRO A 866 39.86 -10.06 -1.73
CA PRO A 866 40.68 -9.77 -0.55
C PRO A 866 39.84 -9.68 0.73
N ASN A 867 38.65 -9.10 0.67
CA ASN A 867 37.76 -8.92 1.82
C ASN A 867 36.63 -9.98 1.90
N THR A 868 36.82 -11.20 1.39
CA THR A 868 35.78 -12.24 1.58
C THR A 868 35.77 -12.70 3.03
N PRO A 869 34.61 -12.72 3.73
CA PRO A 869 34.48 -13.48 4.96
C PRO A 869 34.67 -14.98 4.66
N TYR A 870 35.04 -15.75 5.68
CA TYR A 870 35.46 -17.14 5.53
C TYR A 870 35.03 -17.98 6.73
N LEU A 871 34.93 -19.30 6.53
CA LEU A 871 34.66 -20.28 7.57
C LEU A 871 36.00 -20.85 8.08
N HIS A 872 36.14 -21.05 9.39
CA HIS A 872 37.38 -21.53 9.99
C HIS A 872 37.10 -22.42 11.21
N GLN A 873 37.77 -23.58 11.27
CA GLN A 873 37.62 -24.55 12.36
C GLN A 873 38.16 -24.07 13.72
N LEU A 874 38.93 -22.97 13.74
CA LEU A 874 39.44 -22.34 14.96
C LEU A 874 38.32 -21.50 15.64
N PRO A 875 37.95 -21.77 16.91
CA PRO A 875 37.06 -20.89 17.67
C PRO A 875 37.75 -19.58 18.01
N CYS A 876 37.01 -18.47 17.92
CA CYS A 876 37.47 -17.18 18.43
C CYS A 876 37.28 -17.12 19.96
N SER A 877 38.23 -16.47 20.65
CA SER A 877 38.21 -16.21 22.10
C SER A 877 38.23 -14.72 22.46
N TRP A 878 38.21 -13.82 21.47
CA TRP A 878 38.34 -12.37 21.66
C TRP A 878 37.12 -11.65 21.08
N GLY A 879 35.92 -12.09 21.49
CA GLY A 879 34.63 -11.66 20.94
C GLY A 879 34.08 -12.64 19.89
N ALA A 880 33.08 -13.42 20.30
CA ALA A 880 32.34 -14.31 19.42
C ALA A 880 30.92 -14.59 19.94
N VAL A 881 29.99 -14.80 19.01
CA VAL A 881 28.62 -15.26 19.30
C VAL A 881 28.54 -16.77 19.14
N PHE A 882 28.14 -17.47 20.19
CA PHE A 882 28.02 -18.92 20.24
C PHE A 882 26.58 -19.36 20.00
N PHE A 883 26.41 -20.42 19.21
CA PHE A 883 25.09 -20.93 18.84
C PHE A 883 24.54 -21.84 19.94
N PRO A 884 23.24 -21.75 20.28
CA PRO A 884 22.66 -22.42 21.45
C PRO A 884 22.88 -23.94 21.46
N LYS A 885 22.67 -24.61 20.32
CA LYS A 885 22.80 -26.06 20.18
C LYS A 885 24.22 -26.54 20.45
N HIS A 886 25.18 -25.90 19.78
CA HIS A 886 26.61 -26.20 19.89
C HIS A 886 27.17 -25.82 21.28
N TRP A 887 26.58 -24.84 21.97
CA TRP A 887 26.98 -24.48 23.34
C TRP A 887 26.44 -25.46 24.40
N ARG A 888 25.19 -25.94 24.26
CA ARG A 888 24.67 -27.04 25.11
C ARG A 888 25.51 -28.31 24.94
N GLU A 889 25.90 -28.64 23.71
CA GLU A 889 26.85 -29.72 23.45
C GLU A 889 28.22 -29.44 24.08
N PHE A 890 28.81 -28.25 23.89
CA PHE A 890 30.12 -27.90 24.45
C PHE A 890 30.16 -28.08 25.98
N TYR A 891 29.11 -27.67 26.69
CA TYR A 891 29.00 -27.86 28.13
C TYR A 891 29.07 -29.34 28.53
N VAL A 892 28.30 -30.21 27.86
CA VAL A 892 28.30 -31.66 28.10
C VAL A 892 29.63 -32.30 27.69
N TYR A 893 30.15 -31.95 26.52
CA TYR A 893 31.42 -32.46 25.99
C TYR A 893 32.56 -32.14 26.94
N MET A 894 32.68 -30.87 27.37
CA MET A 894 33.71 -30.44 28.32
C MET A 894 33.57 -31.20 29.65
N ASN A 895 32.36 -31.33 30.20
CA ASN A 895 32.13 -32.11 31.42
C ASN A 895 32.55 -33.59 31.26
N SER A 896 32.35 -34.19 30.09
CA SER A 896 32.78 -35.58 29.78
C SER A 896 34.28 -35.75 29.50
N ARG A 897 35.03 -34.65 29.35
CA ARG A 897 36.46 -34.64 29.01
C ARG A 897 37.35 -33.94 30.05
N PHE A 898 36.76 -33.31 31.06
CA PHE A 898 37.48 -32.61 32.11
C PHE A 898 38.03 -33.61 33.14
N THR A 899 39.34 -33.84 33.10
CA THR A 899 40.09 -34.66 34.07
C THR A 899 40.90 -33.77 35.01
N GLU A 900 41.21 -34.26 36.22
CA GLU A 900 42.09 -33.54 37.14
C GLU A 900 43.51 -33.40 36.58
N ASN A 901 44.00 -34.45 35.92
CA ASN A 901 45.25 -34.43 35.15
C ASN A 901 44.95 -34.19 33.66
N ALA A 902 45.14 -32.96 33.19
CA ALA A 902 44.86 -32.58 31.79
C ALA A 902 45.76 -33.28 30.75
N LYS A 903 46.81 -34.02 31.16
CA LYS A 903 47.58 -34.91 30.27
C LYS A 903 46.80 -36.17 29.85
N GLU A 904 45.75 -36.52 30.58
CA GLU A 904 44.90 -37.70 30.30
C GLU A 904 43.78 -37.40 29.28
N ASN A 905 43.68 -36.17 28.76
CA ASN A 905 42.74 -35.86 27.68
C ASN A 905 43.07 -36.72 26.43
N PRO A 906 42.15 -37.61 25.99
CA PRO A 906 42.40 -38.57 24.93
C PRO A 906 42.47 -37.94 23.53
N VAL A 907 42.10 -36.67 23.36
CA VAL A 907 42.09 -35.99 22.06
C VAL A 907 43.46 -35.37 21.76
N GLN A 908 44.12 -35.95 20.77
CA GLN A 908 45.48 -35.64 20.36
C GLN A 908 45.51 -35.27 18.88
N ILE A 909 45.28 -33.98 18.58
CA ILE A 909 45.22 -33.48 17.20
C ILE A 909 46.64 -33.47 16.61
N PRO A 910 46.91 -34.15 15.47
CA PRO A 910 48.25 -34.24 14.90
C PRO A 910 48.86 -32.87 14.63
N LYS A 911 50.11 -32.67 15.06
CA LYS A 911 50.89 -31.42 14.94
C LYS A 911 50.30 -30.19 15.68
N SER A 912 49.22 -30.34 16.46
CA SER A 912 48.66 -29.23 17.23
C SER A 912 49.41 -28.98 18.55
N ARG A 913 49.71 -27.70 18.82
CA ARG A 913 50.16 -27.20 20.12
C ARG A 913 49.09 -27.34 21.21
N THR A 914 47.80 -27.38 20.83
CA THR A 914 46.68 -27.44 21.78
C THR A 914 46.70 -28.70 22.65
N ASN A 915 47.31 -29.79 22.18
CA ASN A 915 47.54 -31.02 22.93
C ASN A 915 48.27 -30.77 24.26
N GLY A 916 49.15 -29.75 24.32
CA GLY A 916 49.86 -29.34 25.53
C GLY A 916 49.10 -28.38 26.45
N TRP A 917 47.93 -27.86 26.06
CA TRP A 917 47.22 -26.82 26.84
C TRP A 917 46.49 -27.41 28.05
N GLN A 918 47.06 -27.26 29.25
CA GLN A 918 46.53 -27.87 30.47
C GLN A 918 45.38 -27.08 31.14
N ALA A 919 45.29 -25.76 30.91
CA ALA A 919 44.41 -24.86 31.68
C ALA A 919 43.56 -23.93 30.79
N SER A 920 43.14 -24.39 29.60
CA SER A 920 42.42 -23.59 28.61
C SER A 920 41.08 -24.22 28.22
N TRP A 921 39.98 -23.51 28.49
CA TRP A 921 38.64 -23.88 28.03
C TRP A 921 38.57 -24.05 26.50
N LYS A 922 39.34 -23.20 25.79
CA LYS A 922 39.46 -23.18 24.33
C LYS A 922 40.04 -24.49 23.79
N LYS A 923 40.82 -25.27 24.57
CA LYS A 923 41.25 -26.62 24.14
C LYS A 923 40.04 -27.52 23.92
N PHE A 924 39.15 -27.64 24.89
CA PHE A 924 37.98 -28.52 24.79
C PHE A 924 37.06 -28.11 23.63
N LEU A 925 36.92 -26.81 23.36
CA LEU A 925 36.16 -26.33 22.21
C LEU A 925 36.86 -26.64 20.87
N ILE A 926 38.20 -26.49 20.79
CA ILE A 926 38.99 -26.91 19.62
C ILE A 926 38.87 -28.42 19.41
N ASP A 927 39.02 -29.23 20.45
CA ASP A 927 38.89 -30.69 20.41
C ASP A 927 37.51 -31.09 19.84
N MET A 928 36.43 -30.48 20.34
CA MET A 928 35.06 -30.72 19.87
C MET A 928 34.85 -30.26 18.42
N MET A 929 35.25 -29.03 18.07
CA MET A 929 35.09 -28.49 16.71
C MET A 929 35.93 -29.27 15.69
N TYR A 930 37.07 -29.81 16.10
CA TYR A 930 37.88 -30.69 15.26
C TYR A 930 37.17 -32.01 14.99
N LEU A 931 36.65 -32.69 16.03
CA LEU A 931 35.93 -33.96 15.90
C LEU A 931 34.61 -33.84 15.11
N ARG A 932 33.85 -32.75 15.32
CA ARG A 932 32.56 -32.49 14.64
C ARG A 932 32.68 -31.91 13.24
N GLY A 933 33.85 -31.39 12.88
CA GLY A 933 34.02 -30.57 11.67
C GLY A 933 33.29 -29.22 11.72
N TYR A 934 33.05 -28.67 12.92
CA TYR A 934 32.37 -27.39 13.11
C TYR A 934 33.30 -26.20 12.79
N VAL A 935 32.69 -25.07 12.45
CA VAL A 935 33.38 -23.85 11.99
C VAL A 935 32.77 -22.58 12.59
N SER A 936 33.61 -21.57 12.71
CA SER A 936 33.25 -20.18 12.99
C SER A 936 33.21 -19.37 11.70
N LEU A 937 32.26 -18.44 11.55
CA LEU A 937 32.35 -17.40 10.51
C LEU A 937 33.30 -16.28 10.95
N TYR A 938 34.26 -15.91 10.13
CA TYR A 938 35.24 -14.85 10.42
C TYR A 938 35.11 -13.61 9.51
N PRO A 939 35.26 -12.40 10.08
CA PRO A 939 35.40 -11.15 9.32
C PRO A 939 36.79 -11.02 8.69
N ASN A 940 36.85 -10.33 7.55
CA ASN A 940 38.07 -10.10 6.78
C ASN A 940 37.94 -8.77 6.02
N PHE A 941 38.70 -7.75 6.43
CA PHE A 941 38.63 -6.40 5.89
C PHE A 941 40.05 -5.80 5.75
N PRO A 942 40.22 -4.69 5.00
CA PRO A 942 41.52 -4.06 4.80
C PRO A 942 42.26 -3.79 6.11
N ASN A 943 43.59 -3.89 6.08
CA ASN A 943 44.48 -3.74 7.25
C ASN A 943 44.22 -4.75 8.39
N GLN A 944 43.51 -5.86 8.10
CA GLN A 944 42.97 -6.81 9.09
C GLN A 944 42.02 -6.13 10.10
N ALA A 945 41.28 -5.10 9.66
CA ALA A 945 40.29 -4.45 10.49
C ALA A 945 39.15 -5.41 10.89
N SER A 946 38.57 -5.20 12.07
CA SER A 946 37.63 -6.16 12.64
C SER A 946 36.57 -5.51 13.54
N PHE A 947 35.65 -6.33 14.06
CA PHE A 947 34.55 -5.89 14.93
C PHE A 947 34.88 -5.93 16.43
N SER A 948 36.03 -6.49 16.79
CA SER A 948 36.59 -6.50 18.15
C SER A 948 38.11 -6.51 18.08
N THR A 949 38.77 -6.05 19.14
CA THR A 949 40.23 -6.10 19.33
C THR A 949 40.55 -6.52 20.76
N ASN A 950 41.67 -7.22 20.96
CA ASN A 950 42.21 -7.56 22.28
C ASN A 950 43.42 -6.69 22.59
N HIS A 951 43.42 -6.01 23.73
CA HIS A 951 44.47 -5.04 24.09
C HIS A 951 45.72 -5.65 24.76
N MET A 952 45.74 -6.99 24.93
CA MET A 952 46.77 -7.77 25.63
C MET A 952 47.09 -7.24 27.03
N GLU A 953 46.10 -7.22 27.91
CA GLU A 953 46.29 -6.67 29.26
C GLU A 953 46.76 -7.75 30.26
N PRO A 954 47.62 -7.42 31.24
CA PRO A 954 48.18 -8.41 32.17
C PRO A 954 47.12 -9.28 32.85
N GLY A 955 47.40 -10.59 32.96
CA GLY A 955 46.42 -11.60 33.33
C GLY A 955 46.95 -13.03 33.16
N ALA A 956 46.08 -14.01 33.40
CA ALA A 956 46.43 -15.42 33.61
C ALA A 956 47.26 -16.11 32.51
N HIS A 957 47.24 -15.60 31.27
CA HIS A 957 47.99 -16.16 30.14
C HIS A 957 49.12 -15.24 29.62
N ILE A 958 49.17 -13.99 30.08
CA ILE A 958 50.12 -12.98 29.60
C ILE A 958 51.25 -12.78 30.62
N SER A 959 50.93 -12.65 31.91
CA SER A 959 51.88 -12.28 32.97
C SER A 959 52.11 -13.39 34.01
N ALA A 960 51.99 -14.66 33.62
CA ALA A 960 52.39 -15.79 34.47
C ALA A 960 53.92 -15.82 34.63
N LYS A 961 54.42 -16.13 35.85
CA LYS A 961 55.86 -16.07 36.17
C LYS A 961 56.73 -16.99 35.29
N ASP A 962 56.14 -18.10 34.82
CA ASP A 962 56.82 -19.14 34.04
C ASP A 962 56.60 -19.00 32.52
N ASN A 963 56.12 -17.83 32.06
CA ASN A 963 55.76 -17.60 30.65
C ASN A 963 57.00 -17.32 29.78
N ILE A 964 57.67 -18.38 29.32
CA ILE A 964 58.87 -18.32 28.45
C ILE A 964 58.60 -17.61 27.10
N VAL A 965 57.33 -17.46 26.70
CA VAL A 965 56.93 -16.82 25.44
C VAL A 965 56.76 -15.32 25.62
N LYS A 966 57.60 -14.52 24.95
CA LYS A 966 57.33 -13.08 24.76
C LYS A 966 56.10 -12.91 23.86
N HIS A 967 55.14 -12.09 24.29
CA HIS A 967 54.00 -11.66 23.49
C HIS A 967 54.17 -10.19 23.12
N ASN A 968 53.92 -9.82 21.86
CA ASN A 968 53.98 -8.43 21.39
C ASN A 968 52.56 -7.96 21.04
N LYS A 969 52.22 -6.73 21.42
CA LYS A 969 50.85 -6.20 21.37
C LYS A 969 50.29 -6.14 19.95
N GLU A 970 51.17 -5.90 18.98
CA GLU A 970 50.92 -5.81 17.54
C GLU A 970 50.50 -7.16 16.91
N ASP A 971 50.75 -8.28 17.60
CA ASP A 971 50.34 -9.61 17.16
C ASP A 971 48.87 -9.95 17.54
N PHE A 972 48.20 -9.07 18.29
CA PHE A 972 46.87 -9.27 18.89
C PHE A 972 45.92 -8.08 18.65
N GLU A 973 46.41 -6.83 18.68
CA GLU A 973 45.57 -5.67 18.39
C GLU A 973 45.24 -5.53 16.89
N VAL A 974 43.97 -5.31 16.58
CA VAL A 974 43.46 -5.04 15.23
C VAL A 974 42.71 -3.71 15.19
N PRO A 975 42.77 -2.95 14.08
CA PRO A 975 42.02 -1.71 13.98
C PRO A 975 40.51 -2.00 13.98
N LEU A 976 39.78 -1.42 14.94
CA LEU A 976 38.33 -1.51 14.97
C LEU A 976 37.71 -0.80 13.77
N LEU A 977 36.78 -1.49 13.10
CA LEU A 977 36.09 -0.94 11.94
C LEU A 977 35.11 0.16 12.37
N LYS A 978 35.26 1.38 11.83
CA LYS A 978 34.42 2.55 12.17
C LYS A 978 33.46 2.97 11.04
N GLU A 979 33.43 2.19 9.96
CA GLU A 979 32.67 2.47 8.74
C GLU A 979 31.71 1.32 8.38
N ASN A 980 30.83 1.54 7.39
CA ASN A 980 29.86 0.54 6.98
C ASN A 980 30.56 -0.63 6.26
N PHE A 981 30.71 -1.75 6.98
CA PHE A 981 31.39 -2.96 6.52
C PHE A 981 30.90 -3.52 5.18
N VAL A 982 29.63 -3.27 4.85
CA VAL A 982 28.99 -3.68 3.59
C VAL A 982 29.75 -3.16 2.37
N ASN A 983 30.31 -1.94 2.45
CA ASN A 983 31.08 -1.31 1.37
C ASN A 983 32.35 -2.11 0.99
N PHE A 984 32.87 -2.93 1.91
CA PHE A 984 34.07 -3.73 1.68
C PHE A 984 33.77 -5.17 1.26
N LEU A 985 32.53 -5.65 1.38
CA LEU A 985 32.15 -7.03 1.09
C LEU A 985 32.12 -7.33 -0.43
N PRO A 986 32.31 -8.61 -0.85
CA PRO A 986 32.25 -8.99 -2.26
C PRO A 986 30.92 -8.61 -2.91
N ASN A 987 30.95 -7.72 -3.91
CA ASN A 987 29.76 -7.15 -4.57
C ASN A 987 28.81 -6.40 -3.61
N GLY A 988 29.33 -5.83 -2.51
CA GLY A 988 28.55 -5.01 -1.57
C GLY A 988 27.53 -5.76 -0.72
N LYS A 989 27.72 -7.08 -0.51
CA LYS A 989 26.84 -7.91 0.34
C LYS A 989 27.52 -9.19 0.83
N LEU A 990 26.92 -9.88 1.80
CA LEU A 990 27.41 -11.19 2.24
C LEU A 990 27.38 -12.21 1.07
N PRO A 991 28.46 -13.00 0.86
CA PRO A 991 28.46 -14.10 -0.10
C PRO A 991 27.39 -15.14 0.23
N ALA A 992 26.89 -15.86 -0.78
CA ALA A 992 26.08 -17.07 -0.54
C ALA A 992 26.90 -18.11 0.25
N ALA A 993 26.26 -18.89 1.14
CA ALA A 993 26.96 -19.84 2.02
C ALA A 993 27.87 -20.82 1.26
N SER A 994 27.43 -21.30 0.09
CA SER A 994 28.19 -22.18 -0.81
C SER A 994 29.42 -21.54 -1.49
N ARG A 995 29.62 -20.23 -1.32
CA ARG A 995 30.79 -19.47 -1.79
C ARG A 995 31.72 -19.00 -0.67
N LEU A 996 31.42 -19.31 0.59
CA LEU A 996 32.34 -19.04 1.70
C LEU A 996 33.52 -20.03 1.64
N PRO A 997 34.77 -19.56 1.53
CA PRO A 997 35.92 -20.47 1.61
C PRO A 997 36.06 -21.00 3.04
N SER A 998 36.45 -22.27 3.19
CA SER A 998 36.59 -22.94 4.48
C SER A 998 38.03 -23.35 4.77
N LEU A 999 38.48 -23.10 6.00
CA LEU A 999 39.82 -23.40 6.51
C LEU A 999 39.78 -24.43 7.65
N ASN A 1000 40.74 -25.36 7.65
CA ASN A 1000 41.01 -26.22 8.81
C ASN A 1000 41.69 -25.46 9.95
N LEU A 1001 41.88 -26.12 11.09
CA LEU A 1001 42.50 -25.55 12.29
C LEU A 1001 43.90 -24.93 12.06
N PHE A 1002 44.59 -25.31 10.98
CA PHE A 1002 45.94 -24.85 10.62
C PHE A 1002 45.93 -23.81 9.49
N ASN A 1003 44.80 -23.12 9.28
CA ASN A 1003 44.58 -22.11 8.24
C ASN A 1003 44.76 -22.63 6.79
N GLN A 1004 44.63 -23.94 6.55
CA GLN A 1004 44.73 -24.54 5.20
C GLN A 1004 43.34 -24.71 4.57
N PRO A 1005 43.17 -24.52 3.24
CA PRO A 1005 41.87 -24.68 2.58
C PRO A 1005 41.40 -26.14 2.60
N VAL A 1006 40.26 -26.40 3.23
CA VAL A 1006 39.67 -27.75 3.36
C VAL A 1006 38.14 -27.62 3.35
N SER A 1007 37.44 -28.45 2.58
CA SER A 1007 35.97 -28.45 2.53
C SER A 1007 35.37 -28.93 3.86
N LEU A 1008 34.13 -28.55 4.17
CA LEU A 1008 33.44 -28.95 5.41
C LEU A 1008 33.38 -30.48 5.59
N LYS A 1009 33.17 -31.24 4.50
CA LYS A 1009 33.28 -32.71 4.50
C LYS A 1009 34.69 -33.23 4.79
N GLY A 1010 35.72 -32.51 4.33
CA GLY A 1010 37.11 -32.76 4.68
C GLY A 1010 37.41 -32.52 6.15
N LEU A 1011 36.83 -31.48 6.77
CA LEU A 1011 36.96 -31.22 8.21
C LEU A 1011 36.36 -32.36 9.05
N LYS A 1012 35.14 -32.81 8.72
CA LYS A 1012 34.51 -33.98 9.38
C LYS A 1012 35.33 -35.26 9.20
N SER A 1013 35.86 -35.50 8.00
CA SER A 1013 36.75 -36.65 7.74
C SER A 1013 38.06 -36.58 8.55
N ALA A 1014 38.60 -35.39 8.78
CA ALA A 1014 39.78 -35.20 9.62
C ALA A 1014 39.50 -35.49 11.10
N GLY A 1015 38.31 -35.12 11.60
CA GLY A 1015 37.82 -35.46 12.94
C GLY A 1015 37.57 -36.95 13.12
N ALA A 1016 36.73 -37.56 12.27
CA ALA A 1016 36.37 -38.98 12.32
C ALA A 1016 37.58 -39.92 12.28
N LYS A 1017 38.63 -39.56 11.53
CA LYS A 1017 39.90 -40.32 11.46
C LYS A 1017 40.66 -40.41 12.78
N LEU A 1018 40.42 -39.53 13.76
CA LEU A 1018 41.06 -39.65 15.08
C LEU A 1018 40.52 -40.84 15.89
N ARG A 1019 39.24 -41.21 15.71
CA ARG A 1019 38.52 -42.20 16.54
C ARG A 1019 38.61 -41.93 18.07
N GLN A 1020 38.88 -40.67 18.46
CA GLN A 1020 39.03 -40.18 19.84
C GLN A 1020 37.78 -39.42 20.35
N ASP A 1021 36.62 -39.70 19.76
CA ASP A 1021 35.35 -39.05 20.11
C ASP A 1021 34.72 -39.64 21.38
N VAL A 1022 33.59 -39.07 21.81
CA VAL A 1022 32.84 -39.54 23.00
C VAL A 1022 32.06 -40.84 22.75
N LEU A 1023 31.78 -41.18 21.49
CA LEU A 1023 31.33 -42.51 21.06
C LEU A 1023 32.32 -43.09 20.04
N LYS A 1024 32.34 -44.42 19.88
CA LYS A 1024 33.11 -45.08 18.82
C LYS A 1024 32.28 -45.07 17.53
N CYS A 1025 32.63 -44.19 16.59
CA CYS A 1025 31.99 -44.07 15.28
C CYS A 1025 32.91 -44.54 14.15
N GLU A 1026 32.34 -44.86 12.99
CA GLU A 1026 33.14 -45.19 11.81
C GLU A 1026 33.78 -43.98 11.13
N VAL A 1027 34.76 -44.22 10.26
CA VAL A 1027 35.58 -43.16 9.63
C VAL A 1027 34.78 -42.27 8.65
N SER A 1028 33.55 -42.66 8.30
CA SER A 1028 32.56 -41.91 7.52
C SER A 1028 31.44 -41.31 8.38
N GLU A 1029 31.58 -41.34 9.71
CA GLU A 1029 30.59 -40.90 10.69
C GLU A 1029 31.17 -39.92 11.71
N ILE A 1030 30.31 -39.08 12.28
CA ILE A 1030 30.60 -38.24 13.45
C ILE A 1030 29.53 -38.47 14.52
N VAL A 1031 29.82 -38.16 15.78
CA VAL A 1031 28.80 -38.16 16.84
C VAL A 1031 27.74 -37.09 16.55
N ALA A 1032 26.48 -37.52 16.54
CA ALA A 1032 25.31 -36.67 16.56
C ALA A 1032 24.76 -36.56 18.00
N VAL A 1033 24.34 -35.36 18.39
CA VAL A 1033 23.84 -35.06 19.74
C VAL A 1033 22.35 -34.73 19.75
N ASN A 1034 21.71 -34.98 20.89
CA ASN A 1034 20.40 -34.41 21.17
C ASN A 1034 20.56 -32.90 21.40
N HIS A 1035 20.04 -32.08 20.48
CA HIS A 1035 20.22 -30.62 20.53
C HIS A 1035 19.59 -29.93 21.76
N GLN A 1036 18.62 -30.56 22.43
CA GLN A 1036 17.99 -29.99 23.63
C GLN A 1036 18.87 -30.20 24.87
N THR A 1037 19.52 -31.36 24.99
CA THR A 1037 20.30 -31.74 26.19
C THR A 1037 21.82 -31.63 26.02
N GLY A 1038 22.32 -31.53 24.78
CA GLY A 1038 23.75 -31.61 24.46
C GLY A 1038 24.33 -33.04 24.53
N LEU A 1039 23.53 -34.04 24.89
CA LEU A 1039 24.01 -35.41 25.08
C LEU A 1039 24.33 -36.11 23.75
N PRO A 1040 25.46 -36.86 23.65
CA PRO A 1040 25.71 -37.80 22.57
C PRO A 1040 24.55 -38.79 22.42
N SER A 1041 24.15 -39.06 21.17
CA SER A 1041 22.97 -39.90 20.88
C SER A 1041 23.29 -41.09 19.97
N HIS A 1042 23.98 -40.86 18.86
CA HIS A 1042 24.36 -41.91 17.89
C HIS A 1042 25.50 -41.42 16.99
N CYS A 1043 26.05 -42.32 16.18
CA CYS A 1043 26.96 -41.99 15.09
C CYS A 1043 26.16 -41.73 13.80
N ALA A 1044 26.47 -40.65 13.09
CA ALA A 1044 25.74 -40.22 11.89
C ALA A 1044 26.69 -39.94 10.73
N LYS A 1045 26.30 -40.38 9.52
CA LYS A 1045 27.09 -40.24 8.29
C LYS A 1045 27.05 -38.81 7.74
N PHE A 1046 28.14 -38.39 7.11
CA PHE A 1046 28.36 -37.03 6.57
C PHE A 1046 28.92 -37.03 5.14
#